data_AF-A0A7V5N2K1-F1
#
_entry.id   AF-A0A7V5N2K1-F1
#
_cell.length_a   1.000
_cell.length_b   1.000
_cell.length_c   1.000
_cell.angle_alpha   90.00
_cell.angle_beta   90.00
_cell.angle_gamma   90.00
#
_symmetry.space_group_name_H-M   'P 1'
#
loop_
_entity.id
_entity.type
_entity.pdbx_description
1 polymer ?
#
loop_
_entity_poly.entity_id
_entity_poly.type
_entity_poly.pdbx_seq_one_letter_code
_entity_poly.pdbx_strand_id
1 'polypeptide(L)'
;MEMTSASVLVVGAGIGGIRSALDLAELGYGVLLIDSSPAIGGILAQLDYQFPNNHCGMCKMLPLVGRERASEFCMRKALFHDNIEIMPFTEVKEVSGEPGAFQVTLLQKARQVDLNRCMGCGKCVEVCPVAVPDEFNQGLTDRKAVYRPVPQNLPNTYIIDREHCNKCGKCMIHCPTQAIDLFLIDMQRTVQVGAIILAGGTGFFDPAPLRDLYGCGAHPNVMTSLQFERLVSGVGPTQGRLLRPSDGEPIRRIAWVQCVGSRNLHLNRDYCSSICCMFALKEAVLAKQAGAGQVDTAVFYMDMRTYGKDFYRYQRWAQEEEGVRLIRSRVHTAVPLDDGKLSIRYVDDEGTMREEAFDLVVLSTGQAPQPGLKGLMEKLGVSLNEAGFAAPQGFSQVRTDNPAVFVCGSVTGLKDISETLVQAGAAAAETATYLASKGVSASKETIPDEKRDVARAAPRVSVLLCKCMGSMEDGIDWKYLCSRLEGDRSVEAVLEVDQLCSDEVLDETLRKLEPTQTNRLLMGACLPYVYKRRLRDLGTRLGLNPLLVEVVDLRSLGFSGNGSSIEATKKAEILLGTALEGLKRRDPLSMASVPVTQRALVVGGGIAGMTAALTISQMGFPVILVEKDQSLGGRLRHIYHTLDGPDPHRLLA
;
A
#
# COMPACT_ATOMS: atom_id res chain seq x y z
N MET A 1 -5.73 -9.71 -22.22
CA MET A 1 -5.29 -8.47 -22.90
C MET A 1 -3.77 -8.48 -22.89
N GLU A 2 -3.12 -8.66 -24.04
CA GLU A 2 -1.66 -8.57 -24.15
C GLU A 2 -1.26 -7.10 -23.97
N MET A 3 -0.56 -6.79 -22.89
CA MET A 3 0.11 -5.49 -22.77
C MET A 3 1.19 -5.40 -23.84
N THR A 4 0.96 -4.56 -24.85
CA THR A 4 1.93 -4.17 -25.86
C THR A 4 3.01 -3.29 -25.20
N SER A 5 3.98 -3.96 -24.55
CA SER A 5 5.15 -3.41 -23.85
C SER A 5 4.87 -2.54 -22.61
N ALA A 6 5.23 -3.03 -21.42
CA ALA A 6 5.35 -2.18 -20.24
C ALA A 6 6.50 -1.18 -20.48
N SER A 7 6.28 0.11 -20.30
CA SER A 7 7.34 1.11 -20.44
C SER A 7 8.23 1.17 -19.20
N VAL A 8 7.69 0.84 -18.03
CA VAL A 8 8.39 0.92 -16.73
C VAL A 8 8.15 -0.32 -15.89
N LEU A 9 9.21 -0.85 -15.27
CA LEU A 9 9.12 -1.82 -14.19
C LEU A 9 9.31 -1.12 -12.83
N VAL A 10 8.36 -1.27 -11.91
CA VAL A 10 8.50 -0.82 -10.52
C VAL A 10 8.69 -2.04 -9.62
N VAL A 11 9.82 -2.09 -8.92
CA VAL A 11 10.21 -3.21 -8.04
C VAL A 11 9.96 -2.85 -6.58
N GLY A 12 8.93 -3.47 -5.99
CA GLY A 12 8.48 -3.25 -4.61
C GLY A 12 7.16 -2.47 -4.57
N ALA A 13 6.10 -3.12 -4.09
CA ALA A 13 4.75 -2.57 -3.98
C ALA A 13 4.45 -2.03 -2.56
N GLY A 14 5.46 -1.43 -1.93
CA GLY A 14 5.25 -0.55 -0.77
C GLY A 14 4.65 0.80 -1.18
N ILE A 15 4.48 1.70 -0.21
CA ILE A 15 3.92 3.05 -0.43
C ILE A 15 4.62 3.84 -1.55
N GLY A 16 5.95 3.76 -1.64
CA GLY A 16 6.73 4.46 -2.66
C GLY A 16 6.54 3.89 -4.07
N GLY A 17 6.52 2.56 -4.21
CA GLY A 17 6.31 1.91 -5.50
C GLY A 17 4.88 2.06 -5.99
N ILE A 18 3.89 1.95 -5.10
CA ILE A 18 2.48 2.22 -5.43
C ILE A 18 2.33 3.65 -5.93
N ARG A 19 2.88 4.65 -5.22
CA ARG A 19 2.80 6.06 -5.64
C ARG A 19 3.49 6.28 -6.99
N SER A 20 4.68 5.73 -7.18
CA SER A 20 5.43 5.88 -8.44
C SER A 20 4.68 5.27 -9.63
N ALA A 21 4.08 4.09 -9.44
CA ALA A 21 3.29 3.42 -10.46
C ALA A 21 2.04 4.22 -10.84
N LEU A 22 1.33 4.78 -9.85
CA LEU A 22 0.17 5.63 -10.08
C LEU A 22 0.52 6.89 -10.88
N ASP A 23 1.57 7.61 -10.47
CA ASP A 23 1.97 8.86 -11.12
C ASP A 23 2.39 8.64 -12.58
N LEU A 24 3.14 7.56 -12.85
CA LEU A 24 3.50 7.17 -14.22
C LEU A 24 2.29 6.76 -15.05
N ALA A 25 1.36 6.02 -14.44
CA ALA A 25 0.16 5.56 -15.12
C ALA A 25 -0.80 6.70 -15.47
N GLU A 26 -0.94 7.70 -14.59
CA GLU A 26 -1.68 8.95 -14.82
C GLU A 26 -1.04 9.80 -15.91
N LEU A 27 0.29 9.78 -16.02
CA LEU A 27 1.00 10.37 -17.14
C LEU A 27 0.80 9.60 -18.46
N GLY A 28 0.25 8.39 -18.41
CA GLY A 28 -0.05 7.53 -19.57
C GLY A 28 1.02 6.47 -19.89
N TYR A 29 1.99 6.24 -19.01
CA TYR A 29 2.99 5.18 -19.21
C TYR A 29 2.47 3.82 -18.73
N GLY A 30 2.75 2.76 -19.49
CA GLY A 30 2.50 1.38 -19.05
C GLY A 30 3.47 0.98 -17.95
N VAL A 31 2.95 0.57 -16.80
CA VAL A 31 3.73 0.20 -15.61
C VAL A 31 3.46 -1.24 -15.23
N LEU A 32 4.54 -2.00 -15.02
CA LEU A 32 4.50 -3.28 -14.36
C LEU A 32 4.98 -3.12 -12.91
N LEU A 33 4.10 -3.30 -11.93
CA LEU A 33 4.41 -3.23 -10.51
C LEU A 33 4.55 -4.63 -9.93
N ILE A 34 5.75 -5.00 -9.49
CA ILE A 34 6.04 -6.29 -8.89
C ILE A 34 6.35 -6.18 -7.40
N ASP A 35 6.11 -7.25 -6.65
CA ASP A 35 6.57 -7.38 -5.26
C ASP A 35 6.91 -8.84 -4.98
N SER A 36 8.02 -9.10 -4.28
CA SER A 36 8.39 -10.45 -3.85
C SER A 36 7.45 -11.00 -2.77
N SER A 37 6.81 -10.11 -2.00
CA SER A 37 5.75 -10.43 -1.05
C SER A 37 4.46 -10.86 -1.75
N PRO A 38 3.70 -11.82 -1.19
CA PRO A 38 2.42 -12.23 -1.74
C PRO A 38 1.32 -11.16 -1.64
N ALA A 39 1.54 -10.11 -0.84
CA ALA A 39 0.64 -8.97 -0.68
C ALA A 39 1.37 -7.63 -0.81
N ILE A 40 0.67 -6.65 -1.35
CA ILE A 40 1.13 -5.26 -1.50
C ILE A 40 0.97 -4.46 -0.19
N GLY A 41 1.64 -3.31 -0.12
CA GLY A 41 1.55 -2.34 0.98
C GLY A 41 2.81 -2.27 1.83
N GLY A 42 3.67 -3.29 1.80
CA GLY A 42 4.88 -3.37 2.60
C GLY A 42 4.61 -3.21 4.11
N ILE A 43 5.55 -2.59 4.83
CA ILE A 43 5.44 -2.35 6.29
C ILE A 43 4.16 -1.57 6.64
N LEU A 44 3.65 -0.72 5.75
CA LEU A 44 2.45 0.07 5.99
C LEU A 44 1.22 -0.80 6.28
N ALA A 45 1.17 -2.03 5.75
CA ALA A 45 0.08 -2.96 6.03
C ALA A 45 0.03 -3.40 7.51
N GLN A 46 1.14 -3.26 8.24
CA GLN A 46 1.28 -3.67 9.63
C GLN A 46 1.05 -2.51 10.61
N LEU A 47 0.95 -1.26 10.13
CA LEU A 47 0.84 -0.05 10.95
C LEU A 47 -0.60 0.47 10.99
N ASP A 48 -1.20 0.48 12.18
CA ASP A 48 -2.55 1.00 12.36
C ASP A 48 -2.60 2.53 12.41
N TYR A 49 -1.53 3.19 12.87
CA TYR A 49 -1.47 4.65 13.06
C TYR A 49 -0.14 5.23 12.55
N GLN A 50 -0.17 6.50 12.12
CA GLN A 50 1.01 7.21 11.62
C GLN A 50 1.25 8.51 12.38
N PHE A 51 2.51 8.78 12.72
CA PHE A 51 2.93 10.10 13.17
C PHE A 51 2.96 11.09 11.98
N PRO A 52 2.87 12.41 12.22
CA PRO A 52 2.75 13.09 13.52
C PRO A 52 1.30 13.39 13.94
N ASN A 53 0.29 12.80 13.29
CA ASN A 53 -1.11 13.14 13.53
C ASN A 53 -1.95 11.99 14.10
N ASN A 54 -1.35 10.83 14.37
CA ASN A 54 -2.03 9.62 14.85
C ASN A 54 -3.26 9.27 14.01
N HIS A 55 -3.26 9.66 12.75
CA HIS A 55 -4.29 9.22 11.83
C HIS A 55 -4.06 7.75 11.55
N CYS A 56 -5.15 7.02 11.36
CA CYS A 56 -5.04 5.62 11.00
C CYS A 56 -4.17 5.50 9.74
N GLY A 57 -3.13 4.67 9.79
CA GLY A 57 -2.22 4.44 8.69
C GLY A 57 -2.91 3.80 7.50
N MET A 58 -3.95 3.00 7.78
CA MET A 58 -4.90 2.56 6.76
C MET A 58 -5.68 3.73 6.15
N CYS A 59 -5.90 4.84 6.87
CA CYS A 59 -6.59 6.05 6.39
C CYS A 59 -5.72 7.01 5.55
N LYS A 60 -4.38 6.90 5.55
CA LYS A 60 -3.59 7.47 4.43
C LYS A 60 -3.47 6.53 3.24
N MET A 61 -3.93 5.28 3.39
CA MET A 61 -4.43 4.44 2.30
C MET A 61 -5.96 4.56 2.08
N LEU A 62 -6.71 5.39 2.83
CA LEU A 62 -8.20 5.51 2.79
C LEU A 62 -8.72 6.91 3.28
N PRO A 63 -9.25 7.78 2.42
CA PRO A 63 -9.25 9.25 2.59
C PRO A 63 -10.23 9.92 3.57
N LEU A 64 -9.86 11.17 3.88
CA LEU A 64 -10.74 12.28 4.27
C LEU A 64 -10.94 13.31 3.13
N VAL A 65 -12.22 13.40 2.71
CA VAL A 65 -13.10 14.50 2.23
C VAL A 65 -12.69 15.58 1.20
N GLY A 66 -13.36 15.52 0.04
CA GLY A 66 -13.95 16.65 -0.71
C GLY A 66 -13.18 17.11 -1.95
N ARG A 67 -13.55 16.74 -3.18
CA ARG A 67 -14.87 16.78 -3.83
C ARG A 67 -15.20 15.44 -4.47
N GLU A 68 -16.43 14.95 -4.25
CA GLU A 68 -16.98 13.65 -4.73
C GLU A 68 -16.56 12.37 -3.94
N ARG A 69 -16.34 12.60 -2.64
CA ARG A 69 -16.87 11.89 -1.45
C ARG A 69 -16.64 10.39 -1.12
N ALA A 70 -16.02 9.50 -1.91
CA ALA A 70 -15.52 8.21 -1.33
C ALA A 70 -14.47 7.39 -2.11
N SER A 71 -14.14 7.74 -3.36
CA SER A 71 -13.47 6.78 -4.26
C SER A 71 -12.03 7.07 -4.70
N GLU A 72 -11.42 8.22 -4.42
CA GLU A 72 -10.20 8.61 -5.15
C GLU A 72 -8.86 8.53 -4.40
N PHE A 73 -8.81 8.36 -3.07
CA PHE A 73 -7.52 8.24 -2.36
C PHE A 73 -7.38 6.95 -1.57
N CYS A 74 -8.22 5.97 -1.90
CA CYS A 74 -7.78 4.63 -1.65
C CYS A 74 -6.70 4.38 -2.70
N MET A 75 -5.41 4.46 -2.34
CA MET A 75 -4.38 4.01 -3.28
C MET A 75 -4.68 2.58 -3.73
N ARG A 76 -5.35 1.77 -2.90
CA ARG A 76 -5.84 0.45 -3.32
C ARG A 76 -6.96 0.50 -4.38
N LYS A 77 -7.79 1.56 -4.46
CA LYS A 77 -8.78 1.77 -5.55
C LYS A 77 -8.12 2.36 -6.80
N ALA A 78 -7.22 3.33 -6.64
CA ALA A 78 -6.49 3.94 -7.75
C ALA A 78 -5.49 2.99 -8.42
N LEU A 79 -4.93 2.03 -7.66
CA LEU A 79 -3.96 1.05 -8.19
C LEU A 79 -4.54 0.16 -9.29
N PHE A 80 -5.88 0.02 -9.35
CA PHE A 80 -6.55 -0.63 -10.46
C PHE A 80 -6.69 0.33 -11.66
N HIS A 81 -5.54 0.74 -12.20
CA HIS A 81 -5.43 1.59 -13.38
C HIS A 81 -5.19 0.74 -14.64
N ASP A 82 -5.65 1.20 -15.82
CA ASP A 82 -5.49 0.44 -17.07
C ASP A 82 -4.03 0.28 -17.49
N ASN A 83 -3.23 1.32 -17.24
CA ASN A 83 -1.80 1.31 -17.45
C ASN A 83 -0.98 0.63 -16.32
N ILE A 84 -1.59 0.00 -15.30
CA ILE A 84 -0.85 -0.71 -14.25
C ILE A 84 -1.19 -2.20 -14.27
N GLU A 85 -0.18 -3.03 -14.49
CA GLU A 85 -0.22 -4.46 -14.21
C GLU A 85 0.44 -4.72 -12.85
N ILE A 86 -0.26 -5.42 -11.95
CA ILE A 86 0.23 -5.74 -10.61
C ILE A 86 0.55 -7.23 -10.54
N MET A 87 1.79 -7.57 -10.21
CA MET A 87 2.24 -8.96 -10.07
C MET A 87 2.89 -9.16 -8.68
N PRO A 88 2.08 -9.34 -7.62
CA PRO A 88 2.61 -9.69 -6.30
C PRO A 88 3.05 -11.15 -6.28
N PHE A 89 3.99 -11.49 -5.40
CA PHE A 89 4.69 -12.78 -5.35
C PHE A 89 5.58 -13.04 -6.58
N THR A 90 6.24 -11.98 -7.06
CA THR A 90 7.11 -12.00 -8.24
C THR A 90 8.42 -11.27 -7.96
N GLU A 91 9.55 -11.87 -8.33
CA GLU A 91 10.88 -11.30 -8.12
C GLU A 91 11.68 -11.18 -9.43
N VAL A 92 12.62 -10.23 -9.45
CA VAL A 92 13.55 -10.07 -10.59
C VAL A 92 14.63 -11.14 -10.50
N LYS A 93 14.65 -12.04 -11.49
CA LYS A 93 15.65 -13.10 -11.59
C LYS A 93 16.90 -12.59 -12.31
N GLU A 94 16.70 -11.95 -13.45
CA GLU A 94 17.77 -11.50 -14.34
C GLU A 94 17.37 -10.20 -15.05
N VAL A 95 18.35 -9.33 -15.28
CA VAL A 95 18.21 -8.11 -16.08
C VAL A 95 19.34 -8.10 -17.08
N SER A 96 18.99 -7.94 -18.36
CA SER A 96 19.93 -7.79 -19.46
C SER A 96 19.48 -6.64 -20.37
N GLY A 97 20.30 -6.31 -21.36
CA GLY A 97 20.07 -5.18 -22.25
C GLY A 97 20.68 -3.87 -21.75
N GLU A 98 20.35 -2.79 -22.44
CA GLU A 98 20.94 -1.46 -22.24
C GLU A 98 19.92 -0.46 -21.68
N PRO A 99 20.35 0.63 -21.02
CA PRO A 99 19.46 1.68 -20.54
C PRO A 99 18.49 2.18 -21.64
N GLY A 100 17.18 2.04 -21.40
CA GLY A 100 16.14 2.36 -22.39
C GLY A 100 15.54 1.15 -23.13
N ALA A 101 16.18 -0.02 -23.04
CA ALA A 101 15.74 -1.26 -23.68
C ALA A 101 16.16 -2.48 -22.85
N PHE A 102 15.69 -2.54 -21.60
CA PHE A 102 15.96 -3.67 -20.72
C PHE A 102 15.10 -4.86 -21.09
N GLN A 103 15.70 -6.04 -21.01
CA GLN A 103 15.00 -7.32 -20.97
C GLN A 103 15.09 -7.88 -19.55
N VAL A 104 13.95 -7.98 -18.88
CA VAL A 104 13.87 -8.41 -17.48
C VAL A 104 13.17 -9.75 -17.40
N THR A 105 13.84 -10.75 -16.82
CA THR A 105 13.25 -12.05 -16.52
C THR A 105 12.71 -12.04 -15.10
N LEU A 106 11.40 -12.21 -14.98
CA LEU A 106 10.65 -12.26 -13.75
C LEU A 106 10.36 -13.70 -13.36
N LEU A 107 10.51 -14.03 -12.08
CA LEU A 107 10.07 -15.29 -11.50
C LEU A 107 8.81 -15.03 -10.68
N GLN A 108 7.66 -15.45 -11.21
CA GLN A 108 6.38 -15.43 -10.51
C GLN A 108 6.22 -16.73 -9.73
N LYS A 109 6.24 -16.63 -8.41
CA LYS A 109 6.11 -17.79 -7.53
C LYS A 109 4.67 -18.31 -7.56
N ALA A 110 4.51 -19.63 -7.55
CA ALA A 110 3.21 -20.28 -7.55
C ALA A 110 2.52 -20.10 -6.20
N ARG A 111 1.33 -19.49 -6.21
CA ARG A 111 0.51 -19.31 -5.00
C ARG A 111 -0.14 -20.62 -4.51
N GLN A 112 -0.15 -21.65 -5.35
CA GLN A 112 -0.93 -22.89 -5.18
C GLN A 112 -2.45 -22.65 -4.98
N VAL A 113 -2.90 -21.45 -5.31
CA VAL A 113 -4.29 -21.00 -5.24
C VAL A 113 -4.57 -20.16 -6.48
N ASP A 114 -5.57 -20.57 -7.25
CA ASP A 114 -6.08 -19.83 -8.40
C ASP A 114 -6.83 -18.57 -7.91
N LEU A 115 -6.34 -17.42 -8.33
CA LEU A 115 -6.87 -16.11 -7.94
C LEU A 115 -8.27 -15.85 -8.50
N ASN A 116 -8.62 -16.42 -9.65
CA ASN A 116 -9.93 -16.23 -10.30
C ASN A 116 -11.00 -17.12 -9.67
N ARG A 117 -10.61 -18.26 -9.09
CA ARG A 117 -11.53 -19.23 -8.46
C ARG A 117 -11.65 -19.06 -6.95
N CYS A 118 -10.67 -18.47 -6.29
CA CYS A 118 -10.68 -18.31 -4.84
C CYS A 118 -11.67 -17.22 -4.40
N MET A 119 -12.61 -17.57 -3.52
CA MET A 119 -13.55 -16.60 -2.92
C MET A 119 -13.08 -15.98 -1.60
N GLY A 120 -11.98 -16.48 -1.03
CA GLY A 120 -11.51 -16.02 0.27
C GLY A 120 -12.41 -16.41 1.45
N CYS A 121 -13.06 -17.59 1.40
CA CYS A 121 -14.00 -18.04 2.45
C CYS A 121 -13.35 -18.59 3.73
N GLY A 122 -12.06 -18.88 3.73
CA GLY A 122 -11.33 -19.33 4.94
C GLY A 122 -11.46 -20.81 5.31
N LYS A 123 -12.38 -21.59 4.71
CA LYS A 123 -12.57 -23.03 5.01
C LYS A 123 -11.28 -23.87 4.90
N CYS A 124 -10.37 -23.50 4.01
CA CYS A 124 -9.08 -24.17 3.85
C CYS A 124 -8.15 -24.01 5.08
N VAL A 125 -8.25 -22.88 5.79
CA VAL A 125 -7.46 -22.58 6.99
C VAL A 125 -7.89 -23.47 8.15
N GLU A 126 -9.20 -23.62 8.35
CA GLU A 126 -9.80 -24.38 9.46
C GLU A 126 -9.33 -25.85 9.47
N VAL A 127 -9.14 -26.44 8.29
CA VAL A 127 -8.74 -27.84 8.13
C VAL A 127 -7.23 -28.06 8.06
N CYS A 128 -6.43 -26.99 8.03
CA CYS A 128 -4.98 -27.09 7.87
C CYS A 128 -4.30 -27.49 9.20
N PRO A 129 -3.56 -28.62 9.24
CA PRO A 129 -2.94 -29.10 10.47
C PRO A 129 -1.62 -28.38 10.80
N VAL A 130 -1.02 -27.66 9.86
CA VAL A 130 0.30 -27.03 10.03
C VAL A 130 0.16 -25.70 10.77
N ALA A 131 1.05 -25.42 11.71
CA ALA A 131 1.22 -24.11 12.36
C ALA A 131 2.59 -23.54 11.99
N VAL A 132 2.63 -22.26 11.65
CA VAL A 132 3.84 -21.51 11.25
C VAL A 132 3.77 -20.13 11.92
N PRO A 133 4.88 -19.58 12.43
CA PRO A 133 4.88 -18.22 12.96
C PRO A 133 4.33 -17.20 11.95
N ASP A 134 3.43 -16.33 12.40
CA ASP A 134 2.75 -15.35 11.56
C ASP A 134 3.63 -14.12 11.32
N GLU A 135 4.16 -13.97 10.12
CA GLU A 135 5.04 -12.86 9.74
C GLU A 135 4.31 -11.52 9.78
N PHE A 136 3.02 -11.49 9.45
CA PHE A 136 2.21 -10.28 9.51
C PHE A 136 2.11 -9.76 10.95
N ASN A 137 1.92 -10.68 11.90
CA ASN A 137 1.92 -10.40 13.33
C ASN A 137 3.29 -10.52 14.00
N GLN A 138 4.38 -10.52 13.22
CA GLN A 138 5.76 -10.52 13.72
C GLN A 138 6.08 -11.67 14.69
N GLY A 139 5.51 -12.85 14.43
CA GLY A 139 5.70 -14.06 15.22
C GLY A 139 4.96 -14.07 16.57
N LEU A 140 4.08 -13.10 16.85
CA LEU A 140 3.28 -13.08 18.09
C LEU A 140 2.18 -14.14 18.10
N THR A 141 1.81 -14.67 16.94
CA THR A 141 0.82 -15.74 16.76
C THR A 141 1.29 -16.72 15.72
N ASP A 142 0.64 -17.87 15.66
CA ASP A 142 0.80 -18.83 14.58
C ASP A 142 -0.29 -18.66 13.52
N ARG A 143 0.10 -18.72 12.25
CA ARG A 143 -0.77 -18.91 11.10
C ARG A 143 -0.73 -20.36 10.61
N LYS A 144 -1.60 -20.69 9.67
CA LYS A 144 -1.59 -21.98 8.96
C LYS A 144 -0.70 -21.93 7.71
N ALA A 145 -0.40 -23.10 7.15
CA ALA A 145 0.33 -23.15 5.86
C ALA A 145 -0.50 -22.58 4.70
N VAL A 146 -1.83 -22.79 4.70
CA VAL A 146 -2.75 -22.00 3.85
C VAL A 146 -3.24 -20.80 4.66
N TYR A 147 -2.95 -19.60 4.19
CA TYR A 147 -3.21 -18.38 4.95
C TYR A 147 -3.54 -17.21 4.05
N ARG A 148 -4.07 -16.15 4.67
CA ARG A 148 -4.29 -14.88 4.01
C ARG A 148 -3.16 -13.93 4.45
N PRO A 149 -2.32 -13.41 3.55
CA PRO A 149 -1.13 -12.65 3.92
C PRO A 149 -1.38 -11.43 4.80
N VAL A 150 -2.47 -10.71 4.52
CA VAL A 150 -2.90 -9.56 5.32
C VAL A 150 -4.44 -9.58 5.45
N PRO A 151 -5.05 -9.09 6.56
CA PRO A 151 -6.49 -9.16 6.75
C PRO A 151 -7.32 -8.56 5.61
N GLN A 152 -6.82 -7.50 4.97
CA GLN A 152 -7.45 -6.87 3.81
C GLN A 152 -6.68 -7.13 2.50
N ASN A 153 -6.28 -8.39 2.27
CA ASN A 153 -5.51 -8.78 1.09
C ASN A 153 -6.23 -8.40 -0.21
N LEU A 154 -5.46 -8.04 -1.24
CA LEU A 154 -5.99 -7.65 -2.55
C LEU A 154 -5.27 -8.39 -3.68
N PRO A 155 -6.00 -9.21 -4.47
CA PRO A 155 -7.38 -9.66 -4.25
C PRO A 155 -7.52 -10.43 -2.92
N ASN A 156 -8.73 -10.53 -2.35
CA ASN A 156 -8.98 -11.21 -1.07
C ASN A 156 -8.89 -12.74 -1.22
N THR A 157 -7.70 -13.22 -1.54
CA THR A 157 -7.37 -14.62 -1.81
C THR A 157 -6.39 -15.15 -0.79
N TYR A 158 -6.35 -16.47 -0.70
CA TYR A 158 -5.40 -17.22 0.12
C TYR A 158 -4.17 -17.60 -0.70
N ILE A 159 -3.11 -17.95 0.01
CA ILE A 159 -1.88 -18.52 -0.55
C ILE A 159 -1.45 -19.71 0.30
N ILE A 160 -0.68 -20.62 -0.28
CA ILE A 160 -0.05 -21.71 0.46
C ILE A 160 1.45 -21.48 0.56
N ASP A 161 1.92 -21.55 1.79
CA ASP A 161 3.33 -21.60 2.15
C ASP A 161 3.91 -22.96 1.77
N ARG A 162 4.67 -22.99 0.67
CA ARG A 162 5.28 -24.20 0.13
C ARG A 162 6.36 -24.79 1.03
N GLU A 163 7.03 -23.95 1.82
CA GLU A 163 8.15 -24.37 2.67
C GLU A 163 7.64 -25.18 3.86
N HIS A 164 6.49 -24.79 4.42
CA HIS A 164 5.92 -25.44 5.60
C HIS A 164 4.77 -26.41 5.30
N CYS A 165 4.18 -26.38 4.09
CA CYS A 165 3.06 -27.26 3.72
C CYS A 165 3.48 -28.74 3.66
N ASN A 166 2.83 -29.59 4.45
CA ASN A 166 3.03 -31.05 4.45
C ASN A 166 2.29 -31.80 3.32
N LYS A 167 1.63 -31.08 2.39
CA LYS A 167 0.88 -31.61 1.24
C LYS A 167 -0.19 -32.67 1.60
N CYS A 168 -0.84 -32.58 2.76
CA CYS A 168 -1.89 -33.52 3.17
C CYS A 168 -3.20 -33.48 2.34
N GLY A 169 -3.38 -32.50 1.44
CA GLY A 169 -4.54 -32.42 0.53
C GLY A 169 -5.88 -31.99 1.15
N LYS A 170 -6.00 -31.88 2.48
CA LYS A 170 -7.26 -31.50 3.15
C LYS A 170 -7.86 -30.19 2.63
N CYS A 171 -7.01 -29.18 2.44
CA CYS A 171 -7.44 -27.88 1.92
C CYS A 171 -8.04 -27.96 0.50
N MET A 172 -7.55 -28.87 -0.36
CA MET A 172 -8.11 -29.10 -1.70
C MET A 172 -9.52 -29.69 -1.63
N ILE A 173 -9.72 -30.69 -0.75
CA ILE A 173 -11.00 -31.39 -0.58
C ILE A 173 -12.09 -30.43 -0.08
N HIS A 174 -11.76 -29.56 0.87
CA HIS A 174 -12.70 -28.64 1.50
C HIS A 174 -12.85 -27.30 0.76
N CYS A 175 -12.11 -27.08 -0.33
CA CYS A 175 -12.24 -25.87 -1.14
C CYS A 175 -13.50 -25.97 -2.03
N PRO A 176 -14.56 -25.18 -1.79
CA PRO A 176 -15.82 -25.32 -2.53
C PRO A 176 -15.68 -25.02 -4.03
N THR A 177 -14.67 -24.21 -4.40
CA THR A 177 -14.43 -23.78 -5.78
C THR A 177 -13.31 -24.55 -6.44
N GLN A 178 -12.68 -25.49 -5.72
CA GLN A 178 -11.48 -26.22 -6.14
C GLN A 178 -10.37 -25.29 -6.66
N ALA A 179 -10.21 -24.12 -6.02
CA ALA A 179 -9.20 -23.15 -6.40
C ALA A 179 -7.77 -23.56 -5.99
N ILE A 180 -7.61 -24.60 -5.17
CA ILE A 180 -6.31 -25.01 -4.61
C ILE A 180 -5.69 -26.10 -5.46
N ASP A 181 -4.47 -25.87 -5.92
CA ASP A 181 -3.62 -26.86 -6.58
C ASP A 181 -2.21 -26.81 -5.98
N LEU A 182 -1.88 -27.85 -5.22
CA LEU A 182 -0.60 -28.00 -4.52
C LEU A 182 0.57 -28.30 -5.46
N PHE A 183 0.32 -28.63 -6.72
CA PHE A 183 1.35 -29.00 -7.70
C PHE A 183 1.68 -27.89 -8.69
N LEU A 184 1.03 -26.72 -8.56
CA LEU A 184 1.39 -25.53 -9.33
C LEU A 184 2.87 -25.18 -9.13
N ILE A 185 3.55 -24.91 -10.25
CA ILE A 185 4.97 -24.56 -10.30
C ILE A 185 5.15 -23.07 -10.61
N ASP A 186 6.33 -22.56 -10.27
CA ASP A 186 6.70 -21.17 -10.53
C ASP A 186 6.77 -20.91 -12.04
N MET A 187 6.36 -19.71 -12.46
CA MET A 187 6.39 -19.31 -13.86
C MET A 187 7.49 -18.28 -14.08
N GLN A 188 8.19 -18.39 -15.20
CA GLN A 188 9.12 -17.35 -15.65
C GLN A 188 8.47 -16.58 -16.80
N ARG A 189 8.52 -15.25 -16.70
CA ARG A 189 8.04 -14.34 -17.73
C ARG A 189 9.12 -13.33 -18.02
N THR A 190 9.47 -13.16 -19.29
CA THR A 190 10.38 -12.12 -19.73
C THR A 190 9.58 -10.94 -20.24
N VAL A 191 9.93 -9.74 -19.79
CA VAL A 191 9.31 -8.48 -20.18
C VAL A 191 10.36 -7.52 -20.70
N GLN A 192 9.98 -6.65 -21.64
CA GLN A 192 10.82 -5.56 -22.10
C GLN A 192 10.33 -4.27 -21.45
N VAL A 193 11.25 -3.47 -20.91
CA VAL A 193 10.95 -2.18 -20.26
C VAL A 193 12.00 -1.12 -20.60
N GLY A 194 11.58 0.15 -20.68
CA GLY A 194 12.47 1.27 -20.95
C GLY A 194 13.20 1.79 -19.71
N ALA A 195 12.56 1.68 -18.54
CA ALA A 195 13.13 2.13 -17.27
C ALA A 195 12.71 1.24 -16.10
N ILE A 196 13.47 1.31 -15.01
CA ILE A 196 13.20 0.56 -13.77
C ILE A 196 13.18 1.54 -12.59
N ILE A 197 12.17 1.44 -11.72
CA ILE A 197 12.14 2.14 -10.42
C ILE A 197 12.28 1.10 -9.30
N LEU A 198 13.25 1.30 -8.42
CA LEU A 198 13.48 0.49 -7.23
C LEU A 198 12.80 1.15 -6.03
N ALA A 199 11.85 0.43 -5.45
CA ALA A 199 11.04 0.85 -4.32
C ALA A 199 10.91 -0.26 -3.26
N GLY A 200 11.94 -1.12 -3.16
CA GLY A 200 11.98 -2.31 -2.30
C GLY A 200 11.94 -2.05 -0.78
N GLY A 201 11.81 -0.80 -0.35
CA GLY A 201 11.68 -0.42 1.05
C GLY A 201 12.93 -0.72 1.88
N THR A 202 12.72 -1.13 3.12
CA THR A 202 13.77 -1.37 4.13
C THR A 202 13.41 -2.58 4.98
N GLY A 203 14.42 -3.28 5.48
CA GLY A 203 14.28 -4.19 6.61
C GLY A 203 14.42 -3.43 7.94
N PHE A 204 14.34 -4.18 9.04
CA PHE A 204 14.68 -3.69 10.37
C PHE A 204 15.89 -4.45 10.90
N PHE A 205 16.63 -3.82 11.79
CA PHE A 205 17.72 -4.46 12.50
C PHE A 205 17.19 -5.62 13.35
N ASP A 206 17.78 -6.80 13.17
CA ASP A 206 17.54 -7.94 14.04
C ASP A 206 18.29 -7.74 15.37
N PRO A 207 17.58 -7.61 16.50
CA PRO A 207 18.18 -7.42 17.82
C PRO A 207 18.81 -8.70 18.41
N ALA A 208 18.83 -9.84 17.72
CA ALA A 208 19.49 -11.07 18.21
C ALA A 208 20.93 -10.87 18.73
N PRO A 209 21.81 -10.06 18.10
CA PRO A 209 23.15 -9.77 18.64
C PRO A 209 23.15 -9.01 19.97
N LEU A 210 22.01 -8.45 20.38
CA LEU A 210 21.80 -7.72 21.62
C LEU A 210 20.96 -8.51 22.64
N ARG A 211 20.77 -9.82 22.39
CA ARG A 211 20.00 -10.72 23.26
C ARG A 211 20.48 -10.71 24.71
N ASP A 212 21.79 -10.74 24.93
CA ASP A 212 22.35 -10.77 26.29
C ASP A 212 22.22 -9.42 27.02
N LEU A 213 22.05 -8.32 26.29
CA LEU A 213 21.89 -6.99 26.87
C LEU A 213 20.43 -6.69 27.20
N TYR A 214 19.53 -6.97 26.27
CA TYR A 214 18.13 -6.55 26.38
C TYR A 214 17.15 -7.71 26.57
N GLY A 215 17.59 -8.97 26.50
CA GLY A 215 16.71 -10.14 26.62
C GLY A 215 15.89 -10.45 25.36
N CYS A 216 16.22 -9.86 24.20
CA CYS A 216 15.41 -10.05 22.99
C CYS A 216 15.38 -11.53 22.53
N GLY A 217 14.18 -12.08 22.35
CA GLY A 217 13.98 -13.50 22.02
C GLY A 217 14.32 -14.48 23.15
N ALA A 218 14.83 -13.99 24.29
CA ALA A 218 15.01 -14.78 25.51
C ALA A 218 13.85 -14.54 26.50
N HIS A 219 13.38 -13.31 26.59
CA HIS A 219 12.33 -12.89 27.50
C HIS A 219 11.06 -12.51 26.74
N PRO A 220 9.89 -13.09 27.06
CA PRO A 220 8.63 -12.85 26.33
C PRO A 220 8.14 -11.39 26.39
N ASN A 221 8.48 -10.66 27.46
CA ASN A 221 8.09 -9.26 27.64
C ASN A 221 9.12 -8.27 27.05
N VAL A 222 9.99 -8.73 26.15
CA VAL A 222 10.87 -7.88 25.35
C VAL A 222 10.48 -8.05 23.89
N MET A 223 10.11 -6.96 23.23
CA MET A 223 9.67 -7.00 21.83
C MET A 223 10.22 -5.84 21.03
N THR A 224 10.23 -5.96 19.71
CA THR A 224 10.55 -4.87 18.80
C THR A 224 9.39 -3.88 18.69
N SER A 225 9.67 -2.65 18.24
CA SER A 225 8.64 -1.67 17.93
C SER A 225 7.60 -2.18 16.94
N LEU A 226 7.99 -2.93 15.90
CA LEU A 226 7.01 -3.49 14.95
C LEU A 226 6.13 -4.58 15.57
N GLN A 227 6.64 -5.38 16.52
CA GLN A 227 5.80 -6.29 17.31
C GLN A 227 4.82 -5.52 18.19
N PHE A 228 5.26 -4.41 18.79
CA PHE A 228 4.37 -3.55 19.58
C PHE A 228 3.26 -2.93 18.73
N GLU A 229 3.55 -2.49 17.50
CA GLU A 229 2.53 -2.05 16.53
C GLU A 229 1.46 -3.11 16.28
N ARG A 230 1.88 -4.38 16.16
CA ARG A 230 0.94 -5.49 15.99
C ARG A 230 0.13 -5.73 17.27
N LEU A 231 0.76 -5.67 18.44
CA LEU A 231 0.09 -5.83 19.73
C LEU A 231 -0.98 -4.75 19.96
N VAL A 232 -0.69 -3.48 19.71
CA VAL A 232 -1.66 -2.38 19.90
C VAL A 232 -2.69 -2.27 18.76
N SER A 233 -2.50 -3.01 17.66
CA SER A 233 -3.36 -2.94 16.48
C SER A 233 -4.72 -3.60 16.70
N GLY A 234 -5.80 -2.98 16.20
CA GLY A 234 -7.17 -3.50 16.27
C GLY A 234 -7.38 -4.77 15.44
N VAL A 235 -6.57 -4.98 14.40
CA VAL A 235 -6.51 -6.22 13.62
C VAL A 235 -5.33 -7.11 14.01
N GLY A 236 -4.73 -6.83 15.17
CA GLY A 236 -3.61 -7.55 15.76
C GLY A 236 -4.05 -8.71 16.65
N PRO A 237 -3.10 -9.47 17.21
CA PRO A 237 -3.40 -10.68 17.97
C PRO A 237 -4.19 -10.42 19.25
N THR A 238 -3.99 -9.28 19.90
CA THR A 238 -4.72 -8.91 21.13
C THR A 238 -5.90 -7.96 20.87
N GLN A 239 -6.15 -7.60 19.61
CA GLN A 239 -7.20 -6.66 19.18
C GLN A 239 -7.10 -5.30 19.91
N GLY A 240 -5.88 -4.79 20.08
CA GLY A 240 -5.60 -3.52 20.75
C GLY A 240 -5.56 -3.58 22.28
N ARG A 241 -5.70 -4.76 22.89
CA ARG A 241 -5.55 -4.93 24.34
C ARG A 241 -4.08 -5.04 24.73
N LEU A 242 -3.66 -4.26 25.72
CA LEU A 242 -2.29 -4.24 26.25
C LEU A 242 -2.08 -5.35 27.28
N LEU A 243 -1.83 -6.57 26.80
CA LEU A 243 -1.59 -7.76 27.61
C LEU A 243 -0.14 -8.21 27.48
N ARG A 244 0.49 -8.60 28.60
CA ARG A 244 1.86 -9.12 28.62
C ARG A 244 1.94 -10.44 27.85
N PRO A 245 2.91 -10.61 26.93
CA PRO A 245 3.09 -11.88 26.24
C PRO A 245 3.41 -13.07 27.15
N SER A 246 4.00 -12.85 28.32
CA SER A 246 4.39 -13.92 29.25
C SER A 246 3.20 -14.66 29.88
N ASP A 247 2.19 -13.93 30.32
CA ASP A 247 1.13 -14.43 31.21
C ASP A 247 -0.26 -13.88 30.89
N GLY A 248 -0.39 -12.95 29.94
CA GLY A 248 -1.65 -12.33 29.58
C GLY A 248 -2.14 -11.27 30.57
N GLU A 249 -1.36 -10.91 31.61
CA GLU A 249 -1.75 -9.88 32.56
C GLU A 249 -1.71 -8.46 31.93
N PRO A 250 -2.51 -7.51 32.43
CA PRO A 250 -2.50 -6.13 31.92
C PRO A 250 -1.14 -5.44 32.08
N ILE A 251 -0.67 -4.80 31.01
CA ILE A 251 0.56 -3.99 31.02
C ILE A 251 0.25 -2.63 31.65
N ARG A 252 1.04 -2.20 32.65
CA ARG A 252 0.90 -0.89 33.32
C ARG A 252 2.12 0.02 33.14
N ARG A 253 3.32 -0.55 32.92
CA ARG A 253 4.56 0.19 32.71
C ARG A 253 5.32 -0.31 31.49
N ILE A 254 5.63 0.59 30.56
CA ILE A 254 6.34 0.27 29.31
C ILE A 254 7.56 1.17 29.14
N ALA A 255 8.70 0.55 28.81
CA ALA A 255 9.94 1.23 28.46
C ALA A 255 10.26 1.08 26.97
N TRP A 256 10.45 2.19 26.25
CA TRP A 256 11.03 2.19 24.90
C TRP A 256 12.52 2.48 24.98
N VAL A 257 13.33 1.63 24.35
CA VAL A 257 14.78 1.80 24.25
C VAL A 257 15.15 2.28 22.85
N GLN A 258 15.62 3.52 22.76
CA GLN A 258 15.99 4.12 21.48
C GLN A 258 17.34 3.62 20.95
N CYS A 259 17.54 3.84 19.64
CA CYS A 259 18.80 3.59 18.93
C CYS A 259 19.24 2.11 18.95
N VAL A 260 18.31 1.16 19.06
CA VAL A 260 18.63 -0.27 18.95
C VAL A 260 19.00 -0.57 17.50
N GLY A 261 20.26 -0.97 17.27
CA GLY A 261 20.78 -1.16 15.91
C GLY A 261 20.98 0.14 15.13
N SER A 262 21.25 1.26 15.80
CA SER A 262 21.62 2.54 15.16
C SER A 262 22.57 3.31 16.07
N ARG A 263 23.41 4.18 15.50
CA ARG A 263 24.40 4.97 16.26
C ARG A 263 25.26 4.06 17.16
N ASN A 264 25.68 2.92 16.60
CA ASN A 264 26.42 1.89 17.31
C ASN A 264 27.63 1.44 16.48
N LEU A 265 28.80 1.96 16.83
CA LEU A 265 30.08 1.67 16.18
C LEU A 265 30.47 0.18 16.31
N HIS A 266 30.17 -0.46 17.44
CA HIS A 266 30.49 -1.88 17.65
C HIS A 266 29.72 -2.81 16.70
N LEU A 267 28.55 -2.37 16.22
CA LEU A 267 27.76 -3.11 15.24
C LEU A 267 28.05 -2.67 13.79
N ASN A 268 29.04 -1.79 13.58
CA ASN A 268 29.30 -1.12 12.30
C ASN A 268 28.05 -0.43 11.72
N ARG A 269 27.29 0.25 12.59
CA ARG A 269 26.04 0.94 12.24
C ARG A 269 26.10 2.39 12.73
N ASP A 270 27.06 3.11 12.18
CA ASP A 270 27.28 4.54 12.47
C ASP A 270 26.34 5.45 11.69
N TYR A 271 25.03 5.21 11.84
CA TYR A 271 24.01 6.04 11.26
C TYR A 271 22.77 6.06 12.14
N CYS A 272 21.97 7.11 11.97
CA CYS A 272 20.70 7.25 12.67
C CYS A 272 19.56 6.74 11.79
N SER A 273 18.62 6.01 12.41
CA SER A 273 17.42 5.53 11.71
C SER A 273 16.33 6.55 11.42
N SER A 274 16.56 7.82 11.73
CA SER A 274 15.67 8.97 11.50
C SER A 274 14.29 8.87 12.18
N ILE A 275 13.54 7.80 11.94
CA ILE A 275 12.13 7.65 12.30
C ILE A 275 11.90 7.07 13.71
N CYS A 276 12.91 6.45 14.33
CA CYS A 276 12.74 5.73 15.60
C CYS A 276 12.35 6.62 16.78
N CYS A 277 12.75 7.89 16.77
CA CYS A 277 12.26 8.86 17.74
C CYS A 277 10.76 9.10 17.60
N MET A 278 10.26 9.18 16.36
CA MET A 278 8.87 9.50 16.07
C MET A 278 7.94 8.31 16.29
N PHE A 279 8.31 7.10 15.84
CA PHE A 279 7.45 5.95 16.10
C PHE A 279 7.42 5.59 17.59
N ALA A 280 8.51 5.74 18.36
CA ALA A 280 8.50 5.45 19.79
C ALA A 280 7.61 6.43 20.57
N LEU A 281 7.65 7.73 20.23
CA LEU A 281 6.70 8.71 20.77
C LEU A 281 5.25 8.33 20.43
N LYS A 282 5.01 7.93 19.19
CA LYS A 282 3.68 7.49 18.74
C LYS A 282 3.19 6.27 19.48
N GLU A 283 4.01 5.23 19.56
CA GLU A 283 3.73 3.99 20.29
C GLU A 283 3.46 4.28 21.78
N ALA A 284 4.24 5.15 22.41
CA ALA A 284 4.05 5.54 23.81
C ALA A 284 2.71 6.28 24.04
N VAL A 285 2.33 7.18 23.13
CA VAL A 285 1.02 7.84 23.19
C VAL A 285 -0.11 6.83 22.97
N LEU A 286 0.01 5.96 21.97
CA LEU A 286 -1.00 4.94 21.68
C LEU A 286 -1.18 3.97 22.86
N ALA A 287 -0.10 3.61 23.55
CA ALA A 287 -0.15 2.80 24.75
C ALA A 287 -0.97 3.48 25.87
N LYS A 288 -0.74 4.78 26.08
CA LYS A 288 -1.54 5.55 27.05
C LYS A 288 -3.00 5.61 26.67
N GLN A 289 -3.31 5.87 25.40
CA GLN A 289 -4.69 5.94 24.91
C GLN A 289 -5.40 4.58 25.04
N ALA A 290 -4.74 3.50 24.61
CA ALA A 290 -5.27 2.13 24.74
C ALA A 290 -5.45 1.72 26.21
N GLY A 291 -4.58 2.19 27.11
CA GLY A 291 -4.67 2.00 28.56
C GLY A 291 -5.54 3.01 29.30
N ALA A 292 -6.34 3.83 28.61
CA ALA A 292 -7.18 4.88 29.21
C ALA A 292 -6.42 5.81 30.19
N GLY A 293 -5.17 6.14 29.86
CA GLY A 293 -4.27 6.99 30.64
C GLY A 293 -3.59 6.32 31.84
N GLN A 294 -3.88 5.05 32.12
CA GLN A 294 -3.36 4.33 33.30
C GLN A 294 -1.97 3.71 33.08
N VAL A 295 -1.49 3.70 31.84
CA VAL A 295 -0.19 3.15 31.47
C VAL A 295 0.88 4.24 31.61
N ASP A 296 1.90 3.97 32.41
CA ASP A 296 3.11 4.78 32.48
C ASP A 296 4.06 4.39 31.34
N THR A 297 4.53 5.40 30.60
CA THR A 297 5.37 5.22 29.43
C THR A 297 6.66 6.02 29.55
N ALA A 298 7.77 5.34 29.37
CA ALA A 298 9.11 5.92 29.44
C ALA A 298 9.88 5.65 28.14
N VAL A 299 10.39 6.71 27.51
CA VAL A 299 11.25 6.62 26.32
C VAL A 299 12.67 6.98 26.73
N PHE A 300 13.57 5.99 26.67
CA PHE A 300 14.99 6.15 26.97
C PHE A 300 15.78 6.50 25.72
N TYR A 301 16.37 7.70 25.70
CA TYR A 301 16.98 8.26 24.50
C TYR A 301 18.34 8.92 24.75
N MET A 302 19.12 9.10 23.67
CA MET A 302 20.33 9.95 23.68
C MET A 302 20.00 11.39 23.25
N ASP A 303 19.43 11.50 22.04
CA ASP A 303 18.91 12.75 21.47
C ASP A 303 17.57 12.46 20.79
N MET A 304 16.53 13.25 21.09
CA MET A 304 15.27 13.18 20.37
C MET A 304 15.41 13.90 19.03
N ARG A 305 15.26 13.17 17.93
CA ARG A 305 15.39 13.70 16.56
C ARG A 305 14.02 13.91 15.92
N THR A 306 13.34 14.98 16.31
CA THR A 306 11.99 15.34 15.88
C THR A 306 12.00 16.51 14.90
N TYR A 307 12.79 16.38 13.83
CA TYR A 307 13.15 17.48 12.92
C TYR A 307 12.13 17.75 11.79
N GLY A 308 11.19 16.84 11.54
CA GLY A 308 10.16 17.00 10.51
C GLY A 308 9.17 18.12 10.84
N LYS A 309 8.43 18.57 9.82
CA LYS A 309 7.37 19.56 10.02
C LYS A 309 6.32 18.99 10.99
N ASP A 310 6.02 19.75 12.03
CA ASP A 310 5.14 19.37 13.15
C ASP A 310 5.67 18.27 14.10
N PHE A 311 6.86 17.72 13.88
CA PHE A 311 7.41 16.65 14.74
C PHE A 311 7.78 17.17 16.13
N TYR A 312 8.35 18.37 16.21
CA TYR A 312 8.60 19.06 17.49
C TYR A 312 7.31 19.32 18.27
N ARG A 313 6.23 19.74 17.59
CA ARG A 313 4.92 19.94 18.20
C ARG A 313 4.36 18.63 18.73
N TYR A 314 4.50 17.56 17.95
CA TYR A 314 4.09 16.22 18.36
C TYR A 314 4.84 15.73 19.60
N GLN A 315 6.15 15.94 19.67
CA GLN A 315 6.93 15.61 20.88
C GLN A 315 6.44 16.39 22.10
N ARG A 316 6.25 17.72 21.97
CA ARG A 316 5.77 18.56 23.07
C ARG A 316 4.39 18.11 23.54
N TRP A 317 3.47 17.86 22.61
CA TRP A 317 2.15 17.33 22.89
C TRP A 317 2.23 15.98 23.63
N ALA A 318 3.03 15.03 23.15
CA ALA A 318 3.23 13.73 23.79
C ALA A 318 3.79 13.86 25.22
N GLN A 319 4.69 14.81 25.46
CA GLN A 319 5.29 15.02 26.77
C GLN A 319 4.38 15.80 27.74
N GLU A 320 3.79 16.91 27.29
CA GLU A 320 3.08 17.86 28.13
C GLU A 320 1.61 17.51 28.34
N GLU A 321 0.94 16.96 27.32
CA GLU A 321 -0.50 16.67 27.36
C GLU A 321 -0.77 15.18 27.62
N GLU A 322 -0.07 14.29 26.93
CA GLU A 322 -0.22 12.84 27.12
C GLU A 322 0.65 12.32 28.30
N GLY A 323 1.65 13.08 28.74
CA GLY A 323 2.50 12.72 29.89
C GLY A 323 3.46 11.57 29.62
N VAL A 324 4.00 11.45 28.39
CA VAL A 324 5.08 10.51 28.06
C VAL A 324 6.38 10.97 28.72
N ARG A 325 7.03 10.10 29.51
CA ARG A 325 8.32 10.41 30.14
C ARG A 325 9.45 10.27 29.13
N LEU A 326 10.20 11.34 28.90
CA LEU A 326 11.40 11.32 28.07
C LEU A 326 12.62 11.31 28.99
N ILE A 327 13.36 10.20 29.02
CA ILE A 327 14.51 10.01 29.91
C ILE A 327 15.77 10.01 29.07
N ARG A 328 16.63 11.01 29.29
CA ARG A 328 17.88 11.15 28.53
C ARG A 328 18.97 10.22 29.04
N SER A 329 18.83 8.93 28.75
CA SER A 329 19.82 7.93 29.08
C SER A 329 19.85 6.82 28.03
N ARG A 330 21.06 6.40 27.65
CA ARG A 330 21.26 5.20 26.84
C ARG A 330 21.27 3.99 27.78
N VAL A 331 20.18 3.20 27.73
CA VAL A 331 20.09 1.96 28.50
C VAL A 331 21.20 1.01 28.08
N HIS A 332 21.91 0.46 29.06
CA HIS A 332 22.94 -0.56 28.83
C HIS A 332 22.32 -1.96 28.77
N THR A 333 21.49 -2.30 29.76
CA THR A 333 20.91 -3.64 29.95
C THR A 333 19.49 -3.58 30.52
N ALA A 334 18.65 -4.54 30.14
CA ALA A 334 17.37 -4.83 30.77
C ALA A 334 17.46 -6.20 31.46
N VAL A 335 17.27 -6.23 32.79
CA VAL A 335 17.49 -7.42 33.61
C VAL A 335 16.15 -8.04 33.99
N PRO A 336 15.88 -9.32 33.67
CA PRO A 336 14.67 -10.01 34.11
C PRO A 336 14.55 -10.09 35.64
N LEU A 337 13.33 -9.92 36.14
CA LEU A 337 12.96 -10.12 37.55
C LEU A 337 12.11 -11.39 37.70
N ASP A 338 12.02 -11.91 38.94
CA ASP A 338 11.29 -13.15 39.24
C ASP A 338 9.77 -13.07 38.95
N ASP A 339 9.20 -11.87 38.92
CA ASP A 339 7.78 -11.60 38.64
C ASP A 339 7.46 -11.39 37.14
N GLY A 340 8.44 -11.68 36.27
CA GLY A 340 8.35 -11.52 34.81
C GLY A 340 8.47 -10.07 34.32
N LYS A 341 8.78 -9.11 35.20
CA LYS A 341 9.13 -7.73 34.79
C LYS A 341 10.60 -7.63 34.39
N LEU A 342 10.97 -6.49 33.80
CA LEU A 342 12.35 -6.14 33.51
C LEU A 342 12.78 -4.91 34.29
N SER A 343 13.91 -5.00 34.98
CA SER A 343 14.58 -3.87 35.62
C SER A 343 15.50 -3.14 34.64
N ILE A 344 15.38 -1.82 34.57
CA ILE A 344 16.28 -0.93 33.82
C ILE A 344 16.93 0.03 34.80
N ARG A 345 18.27 0.05 34.79
CA ARG A 345 19.08 1.03 35.52
C ARG A 345 19.56 2.13 34.60
N TYR A 346 19.41 3.37 35.03
CA TYR A 346 19.74 4.54 34.21
C TYR A 346 20.16 5.73 35.10
N VAL A 347 20.81 6.73 34.49
CA VAL A 347 21.12 8.02 35.11
C VAL A 347 20.06 9.03 34.67
N ASP A 348 19.43 9.71 35.62
CA ASP A 348 18.48 10.80 35.32
C ASP A 348 19.20 12.13 34.99
N ASP A 349 18.44 13.16 34.65
CA ASP A 349 18.99 14.49 34.32
C ASP A 349 19.69 15.18 35.51
N GLU A 350 19.43 14.71 36.75
CA GLU A 350 20.07 15.18 37.98
C GLU A 350 21.41 14.43 38.24
N GLY A 351 21.76 13.45 37.42
CA GLY A 351 22.94 12.61 37.61
C GLY A 351 22.75 11.49 38.64
N THR A 352 21.52 11.23 39.08
CA THR A 352 21.21 10.20 40.07
C THR A 352 20.98 8.86 39.37
N MET A 353 21.57 7.80 39.91
CA MET A 353 21.27 6.43 39.47
C MET A 353 19.86 6.04 39.92
N ARG A 354 19.01 5.69 38.96
CA ARG A 354 17.65 5.17 39.17
C ARG A 354 17.58 3.73 38.69
N GLU A 355 16.67 2.98 39.31
CA GLU A 355 16.31 1.63 38.91
C GLU A 355 14.79 1.51 38.92
N GLU A 356 14.22 1.13 37.77
CA GLU A 356 12.77 0.99 37.60
C GLU A 356 12.42 -0.36 36.97
N ALA A 357 11.33 -0.97 37.44
CA ALA A 357 10.78 -2.19 36.89
C ALA A 357 9.64 -1.90 35.90
N PHE A 358 9.68 -2.54 34.73
CA PHE A 358 8.74 -2.40 33.63
C PHE A 358 8.06 -3.73 33.30
N ASP A 359 6.78 -3.66 32.96
CA ASP A 359 5.99 -4.83 32.55
C ASP A 359 6.33 -5.25 31.11
N LEU A 360 6.74 -4.30 30.28
CA LEU A 360 7.14 -4.51 28.89
C LEU A 360 8.31 -3.61 28.51
N VAL A 361 9.27 -4.15 27.75
CA VAL A 361 10.35 -3.38 27.11
C VAL A 361 10.22 -3.48 25.60
N VAL A 362 10.12 -2.32 24.95
CA VAL A 362 10.02 -2.17 23.50
C VAL A 362 11.35 -1.67 22.96
N LEU A 363 11.93 -2.43 22.04
CA LEU A 363 13.17 -2.11 21.35
C LEU A 363 12.87 -1.36 20.07
N SER A 364 13.24 -0.08 20.03
CA SER A 364 13.06 0.77 18.85
C SER A 364 14.15 0.50 17.83
N THR A 365 13.97 -0.61 17.11
CA THR A 365 14.91 -1.14 16.12
C THR A 365 15.05 -0.21 14.92
N GLY A 366 16.30 0.01 14.52
CA GLY A 366 16.63 0.83 13.37
C GLY A 366 16.30 0.17 12.03
N GLN A 367 16.21 0.98 10.97
CA GLN A 367 16.07 0.49 9.59
C GLN A 367 17.41 -0.11 9.11
N ALA A 368 17.32 -1.16 8.29
CA ALA A 368 18.47 -1.85 7.70
C ALA A 368 18.19 -2.18 6.23
N PRO A 369 19.21 -2.31 5.37
CA PRO A 369 19.02 -2.79 4.01
C PRO A 369 18.25 -4.13 3.98
N GLN A 370 17.33 -4.27 3.03
CA GLN A 370 16.61 -5.53 2.82
C GLN A 370 17.59 -6.65 2.42
N PRO A 371 17.38 -7.90 2.86
CA PRO A 371 18.12 -9.05 2.35
C PRO A 371 18.03 -9.13 0.82
N GLY A 372 19.15 -9.45 0.16
CA GLY A 372 19.22 -9.55 -1.30
C GLY A 372 19.34 -8.21 -2.05
N LEU A 373 19.23 -7.05 -1.37
CA LEU A 373 19.36 -5.73 -2.00
C LEU A 373 20.67 -5.59 -2.79
N LYS A 374 21.78 -6.00 -2.19
CA LYS A 374 23.11 -5.93 -2.81
C LYS A 374 23.17 -6.66 -4.15
N GLY A 375 22.67 -7.90 -4.20
CA GLY A 375 22.65 -8.68 -5.43
C GLY A 375 21.73 -8.09 -6.51
N LEU A 376 20.64 -7.41 -6.12
CA LEU A 376 19.78 -6.69 -7.06
C LEU A 376 20.48 -5.44 -7.61
N MET A 377 21.18 -4.67 -6.76
CA MET A 377 21.88 -3.45 -7.18
C MET A 377 23.05 -3.75 -8.11
N GLU A 378 23.81 -4.82 -7.84
CA GLU A 378 24.88 -5.29 -8.71
C GLU A 378 24.36 -5.62 -10.13
N LYS A 379 23.23 -6.32 -10.23
CA LYS A 379 22.59 -6.64 -11.52
C LYS A 379 22.12 -5.41 -12.29
N LEU A 380 21.78 -4.33 -11.59
CA LEU A 380 21.24 -3.11 -12.17
C LEU A 380 22.30 -2.02 -12.41
N GLY A 381 23.54 -2.27 -11.98
CA GLY A 381 24.62 -1.29 -12.07
C GLY A 381 24.39 -0.06 -11.19
N VAL A 382 23.85 -0.26 -9.97
CA VAL A 382 23.55 0.81 -9.01
C VAL A 382 24.51 0.72 -7.84
N SER A 383 25.18 1.83 -7.49
CA SER A 383 26.07 1.87 -6.34
C SER A 383 25.32 1.83 -5.01
N LEU A 384 25.95 1.25 -4.00
CA LEU A 384 25.49 1.29 -2.61
C LEU A 384 26.29 2.34 -1.83
N ASN A 385 25.66 2.96 -0.83
CA ASN A 385 26.35 3.78 0.16
C ASN A 385 27.02 2.90 1.23
N GLU A 386 27.79 3.51 2.12
CA GLU A 386 28.54 2.82 3.19
C GLU A 386 27.62 2.00 4.12
N ALA A 387 26.37 2.42 4.28
CA ALA A 387 25.36 1.73 5.09
C ALA A 387 24.65 0.57 4.34
N GLY A 388 24.98 0.34 3.07
CA GLY A 388 24.43 -0.73 2.23
C GLY A 388 23.08 -0.43 1.57
N PHE A 389 22.67 0.84 1.53
CA PHE A 389 21.47 1.30 0.81
C PHE A 389 21.84 1.80 -0.59
N ALA A 390 20.87 1.89 -1.50
CA ALA A 390 21.10 2.48 -2.83
C ALA A 390 21.58 3.93 -2.71
N ALA A 391 22.63 4.28 -3.46
CA ALA A 391 23.21 5.62 -3.46
C ALA A 391 22.66 6.45 -4.64
N PRO A 392 21.87 7.52 -4.38
CA PRO A 392 21.50 8.47 -5.41
C PRO A 392 22.72 9.28 -5.90
N GLN A 393 22.62 9.82 -7.12
CA GLN A 393 23.72 10.54 -7.77
C GLN A 393 23.52 12.06 -7.83
N GLY A 394 24.58 12.80 -7.51
CA GLY A 394 24.64 14.26 -7.60
C GLY A 394 23.59 14.97 -6.73
N PHE A 395 22.86 15.91 -7.32
CA PHE A 395 21.77 16.64 -6.63
C PHE A 395 20.42 15.92 -6.68
N SER A 396 20.31 14.82 -7.43
CA SER A 396 19.08 14.06 -7.51
C SER A 396 19.03 13.02 -6.39
N GLN A 397 17.91 12.99 -5.67
CA GLN A 397 17.68 12.01 -4.62
C GLN A 397 17.06 10.70 -5.16
N VAL A 398 16.92 10.59 -6.49
CA VAL A 398 16.23 9.46 -7.15
C VAL A 398 16.97 8.88 -8.35
N ARG A 399 17.93 9.60 -8.95
CA ARG A 399 18.76 9.08 -10.06
C ARG A 399 19.90 8.22 -9.53
N THR A 400 20.29 7.22 -10.32
CA THR A 400 21.41 6.32 -10.00
C THR A 400 22.53 6.44 -11.04
N ASP A 401 23.59 5.64 -10.89
CA ASP A 401 24.67 5.51 -11.89
C ASP A 401 24.14 5.01 -13.23
N ASN A 402 23.08 4.20 -13.22
CA ASN A 402 22.41 3.74 -14.41
C ASN A 402 21.31 4.76 -14.80
N PRO A 403 21.42 5.42 -15.97
CA PRO A 403 20.52 6.52 -16.34
C PRO A 403 19.06 6.10 -16.57
N ALA A 404 18.78 4.80 -16.67
CA ALA A 404 17.43 4.25 -16.82
C ALA A 404 16.92 3.54 -15.54
N VAL A 405 17.68 3.60 -14.44
CA VAL A 405 17.28 3.04 -13.14
C VAL A 405 17.16 4.17 -12.12
N PHE A 406 16.01 4.21 -11.48
CA PHE A 406 15.65 5.20 -10.46
C PHE A 406 15.35 4.52 -9.14
N VAL A 407 15.44 5.26 -8.04
CA VAL A 407 15.25 4.76 -6.68
C VAL A 407 14.31 5.67 -5.91
N CYS A 408 13.44 5.11 -5.05
CA CYS A 408 12.61 5.91 -4.16
C CYS A 408 12.31 5.21 -2.83
N GLY A 409 12.09 6.01 -1.79
CA GLY A 409 11.74 5.54 -0.46
C GLY A 409 12.93 4.92 0.28
N SER A 410 12.62 4.04 1.23
CA SER A 410 13.62 3.55 2.19
C SER A 410 14.74 2.67 1.59
N VAL A 411 14.67 2.35 0.30
CA VAL A 411 15.77 1.67 -0.41
C VAL A 411 17.03 2.56 -0.49
N THR A 412 16.85 3.88 -0.41
CA THR A 412 17.91 4.89 -0.41
C THR A 412 18.33 5.31 1.01
N GLY A 413 17.97 4.52 2.02
CA GLY A 413 18.21 4.84 3.42
C GLY A 413 17.01 5.50 4.09
N LEU A 414 17.28 6.14 5.23
CA LEU A 414 16.34 6.13 6.35
C LEU A 414 15.32 7.27 6.23
N LYS A 415 14.03 6.92 6.06
CA LYS A 415 12.96 7.86 5.68
C LYS A 415 11.63 7.49 6.28
N ASP A 416 10.81 8.51 6.51
CA ASP A 416 9.40 8.35 6.84
C ASP A 416 8.51 8.22 5.59
N ILE A 417 7.20 8.09 5.82
CA ILE A 417 6.20 7.93 4.77
C ILE A 417 6.09 9.20 3.90
N SER A 418 6.18 10.38 4.50
CA SER A 418 6.02 11.66 3.78
C SER A 418 7.20 11.89 2.84
N GLU A 419 8.42 11.69 3.32
CA GLU A 419 9.62 11.77 2.49
C GLU A 419 9.61 10.71 1.37
N THR A 420 9.13 9.50 1.67
CA THR A 420 8.97 8.44 0.67
C THR A 420 7.99 8.82 -0.44
N LEU A 421 6.87 9.46 -0.11
CA LEU A 421 5.89 9.92 -1.10
C LEU A 421 6.45 11.03 -2.00
N VAL A 422 7.20 11.97 -1.43
CA VAL A 422 7.88 13.04 -2.20
C VAL A 422 8.90 12.44 -3.15
N GLN A 423 9.74 11.50 -2.68
CA GLN A 423 10.70 10.82 -3.54
C GLN A 423 10.03 9.97 -4.62
N ALA A 424 8.92 9.30 -4.32
CA ALA A 424 8.18 8.51 -5.32
C ALA A 424 7.67 9.39 -6.47
N GLY A 425 7.08 10.54 -6.16
CA GLY A 425 6.66 11.50 -7.19
C GLY A 425 7.84 12.03 -8.01
N ALA A 426 8.98 12.32 -7.37
CA ALA A 426 10.20 12.73 -8.06
C ALA A 426 10.75 11.62 -8.97
N ALA A 427 10.77 10.36 -8.51
CA ALA A 427 11.24 9.22 -9.30
C ALA A 427 10.33 8.97 -10.52
N ALA A 428 9.01 9.06 -10.35
CA ALA A 428 8.05 8.96 -11.46
C ALA A 428 8.28 10.07 -12.50
N ALA A 429 8.43 11.32 -12.05
CA ALA A 429 8.63 12.45 -12.93
C ALA A 429 9.97 12.36 -13.70
N GLU A 430 11.06 12.00 -13.02
CA GLU A 430 12.39 11.80 -13.63
C GLU A 430 12.39 10.62 -14.61
N THR A 431 11.66 9.55 -14.30
CA THR A 431 11.47 8.40 -15.20
C THR A 431 10.71 8.82 -16.46
N ALA A 432 9.60 9.57 -16.32
CA ALA A 432 8.83 10.07 -17.44
C ALA A 432 9.64 11.03 -18.32
N THR A 433 10.42 11.94 -17.72
CA THR A 433 11.36 12.81 -18.42
C THR A 433 12.40 11.99 -19.22
N TYR A 434 12.98 10.94 -18.61
CA TYR A 434 13.93 10.07 -19.30
C TYR A 434 13.28 9.36 -20.50
N LEU A 435 12.10 8.77 -20.31
CA LEU A 435 11.36 8.11 -21.38
C LEU A 435 10.97 9.06 -22.51
N ALA A 436 10.51 10.26 -22.18
CA ALA A 436 10.20 11.31 -23.16
C ALA A 436 11.46 11.67 -23.98
N SER A 437 12.64 11.76 -23.35
CA SER A 437 13.90 12.01 -24.04
C SER A 437 14.30 10.90 -25.04
N LYS A 438 13.79 9.68 -24.84
CA LYS A 438 13.98 8.52 -25.74
C LYS A 438 12.88 8.38 -26.80
N GLY A 439 11.96 9.33 -26.88
CA GLY A 439 10.83 9.29 -27.83
C GLY A 439 9.70 8.34 -27.41
N VAL A 440 9.72 7.83 -26.18
CA VAL A 440 8.63 7.02 -25.63
C VAL A 440 7.53 7.96 -25.16
N SER A 441 6.46 8.05 -25.95
CA SER A 441 5.28 8.85 -25.60
C SER A 441 4.33 8.04 -24.73
N ALA A 442 3.76 8.70 -23.73
CA ALA A 442 2.61 8.21 -22.99
C ALA A 442 1.44 7.82 -23.92
N SER A 443 0.74 6.74 -23.59
CA SER A 443 -0.49 6.37 -24.27
C SER A 443 -1.52 7.49 -24.08
N LYS A 444 -2.11 7.94 -25.19
CA LYS A 444 -3.25 8.84 -25.10
C LYS A 444 -4.48 7.99 -24.79
N GLU A 445 -5.23 8.37 -23.76
CA GLU A 445 -6.51 7.75 -23.46
C GLU A 445 -7.42 7.93 -24.69
N THR A 446 -7.61 6.86 -25.45
CA THR A 446 -8.54 6.87 -26.59
C THR A 446 -9.94 6.79 -26.04
N ILE A 447 -10.69 7.89 -26.10
CA ILE A 447 -12.13 7.87 -25.89
C ILE A 447 -12.72 7.09 -27.07
N PRO A 448 -13.41 5.94 -26.85
CA PRO A 448 -14.04 5.21 -27.94
C PRO A 448 -15.05 6.12 -28.64
N ASP A 449 -14.93 6.22 -29.97
CA ASP A 449 -15.85 6.99 -30.83
C ASP A 449 -17.26 6.35 -30.87
N GLU A 450 -18.25 7.23 -31.09
CA GLU A 450 -19.71 7.02 -31.23
C GLU A 450 -20.34 5.83 -30.49
N LYS A 451 -20.79 6.12 -29.27
CA LYS A 451 -21.68 5.25 -28.50
C LYS A 451 -23.11 5.42 -29.03
N ARG A 452 -23.88 4.34 -29.03
CA ARG A 452 -25.29 4.33 -29.44
C ARG A 452 -26.06 5.44 -28.71
N ASP A 453 -26.62 6.39 -29.46
CA ASP A 453 -27.47 7.43 -28.88
C ASP A 453 -28.80 6.81 -28.44
N VAL A 454 -29.07 6.92 -27.14
CA VAL A 454 -30.30 6.42 -26.51
C VAL A 454 -31.02 7.52 -25.72
N ALA A 455 -30.66 8.80 -25.92
CA ALA A 455 -31.26 9.93 -25.20
C ALA A 455 -32.78 10.01 -25.39
N ARG A 456 -33.28 9.62 -26.57
CA ARG A 456 -34.72 9.60 -26.89
C ARG A 456 -35.37 8.22 -26.78
N ALA A 457 -34.62 7.19 -26.37
CA ALA A 457 -35.12 5.84 -26.27
C ALA A 457 -35.73 5.58 -24.87
N ALA A 458 -36.88 4.91 -24.85
CA ALA A 458 -37.49 4.44 -23.60
C ALA A 458 -36.50 3.55 -22.81
N PRO A 459 -36.43 3.67 -21.46
CA PRO A 459 -35.57 2.83 -20.64
C PRO A 459 -35.80 1.34 -20.80
N ARG A 460 -34.73 0.64 -21.19
CA ARG A 460 -34.61 -0.82 -21.28
C ARG A 460 -33.35 -1.22 -20.52
N VAL A 461 -33.52 -1.45 -19.22
CA VAL A 461 -32.46 -1.73 -18.27
C VAL A 461 -32.28 -3.23 -18.16
N SER A 462 -31.08 -3.73 -18.41
CA SER A 462 -30.72 -5.09 -17.99
C SER A 462 -30.08 -5.02 -16.61
N VAL A 463 -30.46 -5.95 -15.73
CA VAL A 463 -29.93 -6.04 -14.38
C VAL A 463 -29.08 -7.29 -14.25
N LEU A 464 -27.82 -7.13 -13.81
CA LEU A 464 -26.91 -8.23 -13.51
C LEU A 464 -26.75 -8.32 -11.99
N LEU A 465 -27.16 -9.45 -11.40
CA LEU A 465 -27.04 -9.70 -9.96
C LEU A 465 -25.95 -10.73 -9.71
N CYS A 466 -24.78 -10.26 -9.26
CA CYS A 466 -23.64 -11.11 -8.98
C CYS A 466 -23.72 -11.69 -7.56
N LYS A 467 -23.79 -13.02 -7.43
CA LYS A 467 -23.84 -13.71 -6.13
C LYS A 467 -22.46 -14.03 -5.56
N CYS A 468 -21.41 -13.85 -6.35
CA CYS A 468 -20.02 -14.12 -5.97
C CYS A 468 -19.86 -15.52 -5.35
N MET A 469 -20.43 -16.52 -6.02
CA MET A 469 -20.42 -17.95 -5.70
C MET A 469 -20.91 -18.27 -4.29
N GLY A 470 -22.05 -17.70 -3.92
CA GLY A 470 -22.72 -17.96 -2.64
C GLY A 470 -22.22 -17.11 -1.47
N SER A 471 -21.14 -16.35 -1.62
CA SER A 471 -20.64 -15.48 -0.55
C SER A 471 -21.57 -14.29 -0.21
N MET A 472 -22.56 -14.02 -1.05
CA MET A 472 -23.62 -13.04 -0.81
C MET A 472 -25.01 -13.67 -0.70
N GLU A 473 -25.11 -15.00 -0.61
CA GLU A 473 -26.39 -15.70 -0.40
C GLU A 473 -26.86 -15.62 1.05
N ASP A 474 -25.94 -15.49 2.00
CA ASP A 474 -26.27 -15.36 3.42
C ASP A 474 -26.85 -13.97 3.72
N GLY A 475 -28.17 -13.92 3.95
CA GLY A 475 -28.86 -12.74 4.48
C GLY A 475 -29.65 -11.90 3.46
N ILE A 476 -29.62 -12.22 2.16
CA ILE A 476 -30.41 -11.52 1.13
C ILE A 476 -31.34 -12.52 0.42
N ASP A 477 -32.64 -12.21 0.33
CA ASP A 477 -33.60 -12.98 -0.46
C ASP A 477 -33.49 -12.62 -1.95
N TRP A 478 -32.63 -13.35 -2.66
CA TRP A 478 -32.38 -13.16 -4.09
C TRP A 478 -33.60 -13.43 -4.95
N LYS A 479 -34.44 -14.42 -4.59
CA LYS A 479 -35.65 -14.75 -5.36
C LYS A 479 -36.64 -13.59 -5.30
N TYR A 480 -36.83 -13.02 -4.12
CA TYR A 480 -37.64 -11.82 -3.94
C TYR A 480 -37.09 -10.64 -4.75
N LEU A 481 -35.78 -10.37 -4.67
CA LEU A 481 -35.16 -9.26 -5.40
C LEU A 481 -35.30 -9.39 -6.92
N CYS A 482 -35.03 -10.58 -7.49
CA CYS A 482 -35.20 -10.82 -8.92
C CYS A 482 -36.64 -10.56 -9.36
N SER A 483 -37.62 -11.18 -8.68
CA SER A 483 -39.04 -11.00 -8.99
C SER A 483 -39.48 -9.54 -8.87
N ARG A 484 -38.96 -8.83 -7.86
CA ARG A 484 -39.28 -7.41 -7.64
C ARG A 484 -38.77 -6.52 -8.77
N LEU A 485 -37.56 -6.79 -9.27
CA LEU A 485 -36.93 -6.02 -10.37
C LEU A 485 -37.56 -6.37 -11.72
N GLU A 486 -37.85 -7.64 -11.99
CA GLU A 486 -38.58 -8.10 -13.18
C GLU A 486 -39.98 -7.48 -13.29
N GLY A 487 -40.62 -7.16 -12.17
CA GLY A 487 -41.91 -6.48 -12.14
C GLY A 487 -41.90 -5.03 -12.67
N ASP A 488 -40.73 -4.44 -12.88
CA ASP A 488 -40.60 -3.09 -13.43
C ASP A 488 -40.62 -3.10 -14.97
N ARG A 489 -41.53 -2.34 -15.58
CA ARG A 489 -41.71 -2.30 -17.04
C ARG A 489 -40.48 -1.83 -17.83
N SER A 490 -39.55 -1.15 -17.17
CA SER A 490 -38.31 -0.69 -17.80
C SER A 490 -37.18 -1.72 -17.74
N VAL A 491 -37.36 -2.82 -17.02
CA VAL A 491 -36.37 -3.90 -16.93
C VAL A 491 -36.62 -4.90 -18.05
N GLU A 492 -35.61 -5.10 -18.89
CA GLU A 492 -35.66 -6.01 -20.04
C GLU A 492 -35.26 -7.44 -19.65
N ALA A 493 -34.26 -7.56 -18.77
CA ALA A 493 -33.76 -8.83 -18.27
C ALA A 493 -33.16 -8.67 -16.88
N VAL A 494 -33.31 -9.71 -16.04
CA VAL A 494 -32.57 -9.88 -14.80
C VAL A 494 -31.76 -11.16 -14.92
N LEU A 495 -30.43 -11.06 -14.85
CA LEU A 495 -29.53 -12.20 -14.93
C LEU A 495 -28.81 -12.38 -13.61
N GLU A 496 -28.96 -13.56 -13.02
CA GLU A 496 -28.16 -14.02 -11.91
C GLU A 496 -26.84 -14.56 -12.46
N VAL A 497 -25.73 -14.05 -11.93
CA VAL A 497 -24.38 -14.38 -12.41
C VAL A 497 -23.45 -14.65 -11.25
N ASP A 498 -22.43 -15.45 -11.51
CA ASP A 498 -21.38 -15.75 -10.54
C ASP A 498 -20.03 -15.35 -11.09
N GLN A 499 -19.21 -14.71 -10.27
CA GLN A 499 -17.88 -14.24 -10.67
C GLN A 499 -17.89 -13.30 -11.88
N LEU A 500 -18.79 -12.32 -11.90
CA LEU A 500 -18.85 -11.30 -12.96
C LEU A 500 -17.53 -10.48 -13.11
N CYS A 501 -16.59 -10.62 -12.17
CA CYS A 501 -15.24 -10.09 -12.27
C CYS A 501 -14.30 -10.92 -13.16
N SER A 502 -14.69 -12.11 -13.62
CA SER A 502 -13.97 -12.93 -14.60
C SER A 502 -14.28 -12.47 -16.02
N ASP A 503 -13.27 -12.35 -16.87
CA ASP A 503 -13.45 -11.95 -18.29
C ASP A 503 -14.32 -12.95 -19.05
N GLU A 504 -14.11 -14.25 -18.82
CA GLU A 504 -14.86 -15.32 -19.48
C GLU A 504 -16.35 -15.24 -19.15
N VAL A 505 -16.68 -15.10 -17.86
CA VAL A 505 -18.07 -14.96 -17.39
C VAL A 505 -18.68 -13.67 -17.92
N LEU A 506 -17.90 -12.58 -17.92
CA LEU A 506 -18.37 -11.30 -18.40
C LEU A 506 -18.74 -11.38 -19.88
N ASP A 507 -17.87 -11.92 -20.72
CA ASP A 507 -18.12 -12.09 -22.15
C ASP A 507 -19.31 -13.02 -22.40
N GLU A 508 -19.45 -14.11 -21.65
CA GLU A 508 -20.62 -14.98 -21.71
C GLU A 508 -21.91 -14.24 -21.33
N THR A 509 -21.87 -13.43 -20.27
CA THR A 509 -23.00 -12.63 -19.81
C THR A 509 -23.38 -11.56 -20.84
N LEU A 510 -22.40 -10.91 -21.45
CA LEU A 510 -22.62 -9.92 -22.51
C LEU A 510 -23.25 -10.54 -23.75
N ARG A 511 -22.81 -11.73 -24.18
CA ARG A 511 -23.47 -12.48 -25.27
C ARG A 511 -24.94 -12.81 -24.97
N LYS A 512 -25.29 -13.08 -23.71
CA LYS A 512 -26.70 -13.27 -23.30
C LYS A 512 -27.53 -11.98 -23.39
N LEU A 513 -26.89 -10.82 -23.32
CA LEU A 513 -27.54 -9.51 -23.49
C LEU A 513 -27.64 -9.05 -24.95
N GLU A 514 -26.80 -9.55 -25.87
CA GLU A 514 -26.86 -9.23 -27.31
C GLU A 514 -28.26 -9.33 -27.96
N PRO A 515 -29.08 -10.37 -27.70
CA PRO A 515 -30.42 -10.45 -28.29
C PRO A 515 -31.43 -9.45 -27.69
N THR A 516 -31.08 -8.78 -26.59
CA THR A 516 -31.97 -7.84 -25.89
C THR A 516 -31.86 -6.43 -26.46
N GLN A 517 -32.90 -5.60 -26.28
CA GLN A 517 -32.83 -4.18 -26.67
C GLN A 517 -32.22 -3.28 -25.58
N THR A 518 -31.37 -3.84 -24.73
CA THR A 518 -30.74 -3.15 -23.60
C THR A 518 -30.12 -1.82 -24.02
N ASN A 519 -30.45 -0.76 -23.27
CA ASN A 519 -29.86 0.56 -23.44
C ASN A 519 -29.26 1.14 -22.15
N ARG A 520 -29.44 0.46 -21.02
CA ARG A 520 -28.96 0.83 -19.69
C ARG A 520 -28.59 -0.46 -18.95
N LEU A 521 -27.56 -0.44 -18.13
CA LEU A 521 -27.10 -1.62 -17.39
C LEU A 521 -26.99 -1.31 -15.89
N LEU A 522 -27.70 -2.07 -15.07
CA LEU A 522 -27.60 -2.02 -13.62
C LEU A 522 -26.90 -3.28 -13.12
N MET A 523 -25.89 -3.14 -12.27
CA MET A 523 -25.14 -4.26 -11.71
C MET A 523 -25.22 -4.25 -10.18
N GLY A 524 -25.72 -5.31 -9.57
CA GLY A 524 -25.57 -5.57 -8.14
C GLY A 524 -24.35 -6.45 -7.91
N ALA A 525 -23.31 -5.94 -7.24
CA ALA A 525 -22.04 -6.67 -7.13
C ALA A 525 -21.29 -6.41 -5.81
N CYS A 526 -20.19 -7.16 -5.61
CA CYS A 526 -19.49 -7.22 -4.33
C CYS A 526 -18.62 -6.01 -3.99
N LEU A 527 -17.98 -5.38 -4.98
CA LEU A 527 -17.03 -4.29 -4.76
C LEU A 527 -17.13 -3.32 -5.95
N PRO A 528 -18.00 -2.31 -5.91
CA PRO A 528 -18.28 -1.46 -7.08
C PRO A 528 -17.04 -0.83 -7.72
N TYR A 529 -15.99 -0.58 -6.94
CA TYR A 529 -14.73 0.00 -7.45
C TYR A 529 -13.91 -0.99 -8.31
N VAL A 530 -14.00 -2.30 -8.07
CA VAL A 530 -13.41 -3.32 -8.95
C VAL A 530 -14.08 -3.28 -10.32
N TYR A 531 -15.39 -3.01 -10.32
CA TYR A 531 -16.17 -2.88 -11.53
C TYR A 531 -16.04 -1.50 -12.18
N LYS A 532 -15.63 -0.42 -11.48
CA LYS A 532 -15.48 0.92 -12.09
C LYS A 532 -14.53 0.94 -13.30
N ARG A 533 -13.42 0.20 -13.24
CA ARG A 533 -12.53 -0.02 -14.41
C ARG A 533 -13.29 -0.74 -15.53
N ARG A 534 -13.99 -1.80 -15.17
CA ARG A 534 -14.85 -2.56 -16.08
C ARG A 534 -16.10 -1.80 -16.51
N LEU A 535 -16.53 -0.71 -15.88
CA LEU A 535 -17.74 0.03 -16.24
C LEU A 535 -17.56 0.77 -17.57
N ARG A 536 -16.40 1.40 -17.72
CA ARG A 536 -16.02 2.03 -19.00
C ARG A 536 -15.87 0.97 -20.09
N ASP A 537 -15.21 -0.13 -19.80
CA ASP A 537 -15.04 -1.26 -20.71
C ASP A 537 -16.40 -1.90 -21.07
N LEU A 538 -17.26 -2.16 -20.08
CA LEU A 538 -18.61 -2.72 -20.24
C LEU A 538 -19.51 -1.83 -21.08
N GLY A 539 -19.55 -0.54 -20.76
CA GLY A 539 -20.24 0.45 -21.59
C GLY A 539 -19.72 0.38 -23.02
N THR A 540 -18.39 0.39 -23.20
CA THR A 540 -17.77 0.32 -24.53
C THR A 540 -18.10 -0.96 -25.28
N ARG A 541 -17.99 -2.14 -24.64
CA ARG A 541 -18.32 -3.46 -25.21
C ARG A 541 -19.80 -3.58 -25.59
N LEU A 542 -20.69 -2.94 -24.83
CA LEU A 542 -22.12 -2.86 -25.15
C LEU A 542 -22.47 -1.73 -26.12
N GLY A 543 -21.50 -0.91 -26.53
CA GLY A 543 -21.74 0.30 -27.34
C GLY A 543 -22.56 1.37 -26.61
N LEU A 544 -22.61 1.35 -25.27
CA LEU A 544 -23.35 2.28 -24.42
C LEU A 544 -22.44 3.32 -23.77
N ASN A 545 -22.99 4.51 -23.52
CA ASN A 545 -22.34 5.51 -22.68
C ASN A 545 -22.07 4.93 -21.27
N PRO A 546 -20.83 4.98 -20.73
CA PRO A 546 -20.50 4.51 -19.39
C PRO A 546 -21.37 5.13 -18.28
N LEU A 547 -21.91 6.33 -18.50
CA LEU A 547 -22.88 6.95 -17.59
C LEU A 547 -24.17 6.13 -17.47
N LEU A 548 -24.53 5.34 -18.49
CA LEU A 548 -25.70 4.46 -18.51
C LEU A 548 -25.44 3.09 -17.88
N VAL A 549 -24.28 2.91 -17.25
CA VAL A 549 -23.96 1.73 -16.44
C VAL A 549 -23.82 2.15 -14.98
N GLU A 550 -24.52 1.47 -14.07
CA GLU A 550 -24.49 1.75 -12.63
C GLU A 550 -24.16 0.47 -11.86
N VAL A 551 -23.36 0.59 -10.80
CA VAL A 551 -23.00 -0.55 -9.93
C VAL A 551 -23.38 -0.25 -8.49
N VAL A 552 -24.16 -1.15 -7.90
CA VAL A 552 -24.61 -1.11 -6.51
C VAL A 552 -23.80 -2.10 -5.69
N ASP A 553 -23.29 -1.64 -4.53
CA ASP A 553 -22.64 -2.51 -3.55
C ASP A 553 -23.68 -3.33 -2.80
N LEU A 554 -23.68 -4.64 -3.02
CA LEU A 554 -24.53 -5.58 -2.28
C LEU A 554 -23.76 -6.33 -1.18
N ARG A 555 -22.42 -6.34 -1.20
CA ARG A 555 -21.61 -7.09 -0.22
C ARG A 555 -21.52 -6.37 1.12
N SER A 556 -21.40 -5.06 1.11
CA SER A 556 -21.32 -4.28 2.36
C SER A 556 -22.60 -4.39 3.21
N LEU A 557 -23.71 -4.80 2.59
CA LEU A 557 -24.98 -5.06 3.28
C LEU A 557 -24.96 -6.37 4.08
N GLY A 558 -24.27 -7.41 3.58
CA GLY A 558 -24.16 -8.72 4.24
C GLY A 558 -23.12 -8.78 5.39
N PHE A 559 -22.17 -7.84 5.44
CA PHE A 559 -21.15 -7.79 6.49
C PHE A 559 -21.62 -7.16 7.82
N SER A 560 -22.84 -6.64 7.87
CA SER A 560 -23.44 -6.15 9.11
C SER A 560 -23.89 -7.35 9.94
N GLY A 561 -22.97 -8.00 10.65
CA GLY A 561 -23.18 -9.22 11.47
C GLY A 561 -24.22 -9.14 12.59
N ASN A 562 -25.08 -8.12 12.60
CA ASN A 562 -26.16 -7.88 13.55
C ASN A 562 -27.54 -7.65 12.87
N GLY A 563 -27.65 -7.70 11.54
CA GLY A 563 -28.91 -7.47 10.82
C GLY A 563 -29.69 -8.76 10.52
N SER A 564 -31.02 -8.73 10.69
CA SER A 564 -31.89 -9.82 10.19
C SER A 564 -31.84 -9.88 8.65
N SER A 565 -32.03 -11.07 8.06
CA SER A 565 -32.06 -11.26 6.59
C SER A 565 -33.09 -10.37 5.88
N ILE A 566 -34.18 -10.03 6.57
CA ILE A 566 -35.22 -9.13 6.09
C ILE A 566 -34.68 -7.71 5.91
N GLU A 567 -33.86 -7.23 6.84
CA GLU A 567 -33.31 -5.88 6.81
C GLU A 567 -32.30 -5.70 5.67
N ALA A 568 -31.41 -6.67 5.48
CA ALA A 568 -30.44 -6.66 4.40
C ALA A 568 -31.12 -6.73 3.02
N THR A 569 -32.13 -7.59 2.86
CA THR A 569 -32.95 -7.68 1.64
C THR A 569 -33.64 -6.35 1.32
N LYS A 570 -34.26 -5.71 2.33
CA LYS A 570 -34.93 -4.42 2.15
C LYS A 570 -33.95 -3.30 1.78
N LYS A 571 -32.75 -3.29 2.38
CA LYS A 571 -31.68 -2.33 2.00
C LYS A 571 -31.23 -2.56 0.57
N ALA A 572 -31.04 -3.80 0.15
CA ALA A 572 -30.67 -4.15 -1.23
C ALA A 572 -31.75 -3.70 -2.23
N GLU A 573 -33.03 -3.94 -1.93
CA GLU A 573 -34.16 -3.48 -2.76
C GLU A 573 -34.14 -1.96 -2.92
N ILE A 574 -33.98 -1.21 -1.81
CA ILE A 574 -33.95 0.26 -1.83
C ILE A 574 -32.77 0.75 -2.69
N LEU A 575 -31.58 0.17 -2.53
CA LEU A 575 -30.39 0.61 -3.27
C LEU A 575 -30.51 0.30 -4.77
N LEU A 576 -30.91 -0.92 -5.13
CA LEU A 576 -31.12 -1.32 -6.52
C LEU A 576 -32.25 -0.53 -7.16
N GLY A 577 -33.38 -0.33 -6.46
CA GLY A 577 -34.51 0.46 -6.94
C GLY A 577 -34.15 1.93 -7.15
N THR A 578 -33.38 2.52 -6.23
CA THR A 578 -32.88 3.91 -6.37
C THR A 578 -31.95 4.05 -7.56
N ALA A 579 -31.01 3.11 -7.73
CA ALA A 579 -30.10 3.09 -8.87
C ALA A 579 -30.83 2.88 -10.21
N LEU A 580 -31.82 1.98 -10.22
CA LEU A 580 -32.69 1.73 -11.37
C LEU A 580 -33.45 3.00 -11.78
N GLU A 581 -34.10 3.67 -10.84
CA GLU A 581 -34.80 4.95 -11.09
C GLU A 581 -33.85 6.06 -11.56
N GLY A 582 -32.63 6.10 -11.02
CA GLY A 582 -31.57 6.99 -11.48
C GLY A 582 -31.20 6.74 -12.94
N LEU A 583 -30.97 5.48 -13.32
CA LEU A 583 -30.63 5.09 -14.69
C LEU A 583 -31.74 5.40 -15.70
N LYS A 584 -33.02 5.24 -15.33
CA LYS A 584 -34.15 5.58 -16.20
C LYS A 584 -34.14 7.05 -16.62
N ARG A 585 -33.73 7.93 -15.71
CA ARG A 585 -33.76 9.40 -15.88
C ARG A 585 -32.41 9.98 -16.31
N ARG A 586 -31.38 9.15 -16.42
CA ARG A 586 -30.04 9.60 -16.79
C ARG A 586 -29.94 9.70 -18.31
N ASP A 587 -29.56 10.87 -18.78
CA ASP A 587 -29.27 11.10 -20.20
C ASP A 587 -27.81 10.75 -20.51
N PRO A 588 -27.53 10.17 -21.69
CA PRO A 588 -26.17 9.97 -22.16
C PRO A 588 -25.55 11.33 -22.50
N LEU A 589 -24.95 11.98 -21.52
CA LEU A 589 -24.15 13.17 -21.78
C LEU A 589 -22.91 12.79 -22.58
N SER A 590 -22.67 13.47 -23.70
CA SER A 590 -21.37 13.41 -24.36
C SER A 590 -20.32 13.95 -23.39
N MET A 591 -19.19 13.27 -23.29
CA MET A 591 -18.05 13.83 -22.58
C MET A 591 -17.57 15.02 -23.41
N ALA A 592 -18.00 16.22 -23.04
CA ALA A 592 -17.53 17.44 -23.68
C ALA A 592 -16.04 17.57 -23.39
N SER A 593 -15.21 17.54 -24.43
CA SER A 593 -13.82 17.94 -24.29
C SER A 593 -13.79 19.43 -24.07
N VAL A 594 -13.20 19.85 -22.95
CA VAL A 594 -12.90 21.27 -22.72
C VAL A 594 -11.51 21.51 -23.30
N PRO A 595 -11.31 22.50 -24.18
CA PRO A 595 -9.97 22.83 -24.66
C PRO A 595 -9.12 23.29 -23.46
N VAL A 596 -8.10 22.51 -23.12
CA VAL A 596 -7.13 22.87 -22.08
C VAL A 596 -5.89 23.44 -22.74
N THR A 597 -5.48 24.64 -22.31
CA THR A 597 -4.22 25.23 -22.77
C THR A 597 -3.06 24.38 -22.27
N GLN A 598 -2.33 23.74 -23.19
CA GLN A 598 -1.19 22.87 -22.91
C GLN A 598 0.08 23.68 -22.57
N ARG A 599 0.00 24.57 -21.57
CA ARG A 599 1.11 25.40 -21.09
C ARG A 599 1.04 25.52 -19.57
N ALA A 600 2.17 25.31 -18.91
CA ALA A 600 2.27 25.43 -17.46
C ALA A 600 2.79 26.81 -17.04
N LEU A 601 2.27 27.33 -15.93
CA LEU A 601 2.82 28.49 -15.22
C LEU A 601 3.44 27.98 -13.92
N VAL A 602 4.73 28.23 -13.73
CA VAL A 602 5.44 27.97 -12.47
C VAL A 602 5.72 29.31 -11.81
N VAL A 603 5.25 29.48 -10.57
CA VAL A 603 5.42 30.69 -9.78
C VAL A 603 6.50 30.45 -8.72
N GLY A 604 7.58 31.22 -8.81
CA GLY A 604 8.79 31.13 -7.98
C GLY A 604 9.95 30.48 -8.72
N GLY A 605 11.03 31.23 -8.93
CA GLY A 605 12.28 30.84 -9.59
C GLY A 605 13.36 30.33 -8.64
N GLY A 606 12.99 29.82 -7.46
CA GLY A 606 13.90 29.08 -6.58
C GLY A 606 14.17 27.65 -7.07
N ILE A 607 15.01 26.89 -6.35
CA ILE A 607 15.41 25.52 -6.73
C ILE A 607 14.22 24.63 -7.09
N ALA A 608 13.17 24.58 -6.26
CA ALA A 608 12.00 23.76 -6.50
C ALA A 608 11.22 24.16 -7.77
N GLY A 609 11.08 25.47 -8.01
CA GLY A 609 10.36 25.97 -9.18
C GLY A 609 11.14 25.79 -10.47
N MET A 610 12.45 26.00 -10.46
CA MET A 610 13.31 25.69 -11.61
C MET A 610 13.29 24.19 -11.93
N THR A 611 13.41 23.32 -10.93
CA THR A 611 13.29 21.87 -11.13
C THR A 611 11.94 21.51 -11.73
N ALA A 612 10.83 22.01 -11.17
CA ALA A 612 9.49 21.75 -11.72
C ALA A 612 9.34 22.25 -13.17
N ALA A 613 9.83 23.45 -13.47
CA ALA A 613 9.78 24.01 -14.81
C ALA A 613 10.58 23.17 -15.82
N LEU A 614 11.77 22.71 -15.45
CA LEU A 614 12.60 21.85 -16.30
C LEU A 614 11.92 20.49 -16.53
N THR A 615 11.42 19.85 -15.47
CA THR A 615 10.73 18.56 -15.57
C THR A 615 9.52 18.64 -16.51
N ILE A 616 8.66 19.64 -16.34
CA ILE A 616 7.48 19.84 -17.20
C ILE A 616 7.90 20.15 -18.65
N SER A 617 8.92 20.99 -18.84
CA SER A 617 9.43 21.34 -20.16
C SER A 617 10.02 20.14 -20.90
N GLN A 618 10.73 19.26 -20.19
CA GLN A 618 11.34 18.06 -20.78
C GLN A 618 10.29 16.99 -21.13
N MET A 619 9.11 17.04 -20.53
CA MET A 619 7.95 16.26 -20.95
C MET A 619 7.23 16.84 -22.19
N GLY A 620 7.72 17.96 -22.74
CA GLY A 620 7.22 18.55 -23.98
C GLY A 620 6.18 19.66 -23.81
N PHE A 621 5.90 20.11 -22.58
CA PHE A 621 4.97 21.20 -22.33
C PHE A 621 5.68 22.54 -22.22
N PRO A 622 5.26 23.59 -22.96
CA PRO A 622 5.76 24.94 -22.75
C PRO A 622 5.54 25.40 -21.30
N VAL A 623 6.56 26.03 -20.71
CA VAL A 623 6.53 26.53 -19.34
C VAL A 623 6.82 28.02 -19.29
N ILE A 624 6.03 28.77 -18.54
CA ILE A 624 6.36 30.12 -18.09
C ILE A 624 6.83 30.01 -16.65
N LEU A 625 8.07 30.39 -16.38
CA LEU A 625 8.59 30.54 -15.02
C LEU A 625 8.56 32.02 -14.64
N VAL A 626 7.87 32.34 -13.55
CA VAL A 626 7.78 33.71 -13.02
C VAL A 626 8.54 33.80 -11.70
N GLU A 627 9.45 34.75 -11.60
CA GLU A 627 10.14 35.11 -10.36
C GLU A 627 9.92 36.60 -10.10
N LYS A 628 9.68 36.95 -8.83
CA LYS A 628 9.53 38.34 -8.38
C LYS A 628 10.87 39.07 -8.30
N ASP A 629 11.94 38.33 -8.03
CA ASP A 629 13.30 38.87 -7.91
C ASP A 629 13.96 39.00 -9.30
N GLN A 630 14.98 39.85 -9.41
CA GLN A 630 15.70 40.08 -10.68
C GLN A 630 16.51 38.87 -11.18
N SER A 631 16.60 37.79 -10.40
CA SER A 631 17.44 36.63 -10.71
C SER A 631 16.85 35.35 -10.15
N LEU A 632 17.02 34.25 -10.89
CA LEU A 632 16.66 32.90 -10.45
C LEU A 632 17.64 32.35 -9.41
N GLY A 633 17.20 31.30 -8.70
CA GLY A 633 17.98 30.54 -7.73
C GLY A 633 17.54 30.72 -6.28
N GLY A 634 16.91 31.84 -5.95
CA GLY A 634 16.50 32.16 -4.58
C GLY A 634 17.67 31.99 -3.59
N ARG A 635 17.42 31.24 -2.50
CA ARG A 635 18.44 30.99 -1.46
C ARG A 635 19.65 30.19 -1.94
N LEU A 636 19.52 29.43 -3.03
CA LEU A 636 20.63 28.61 -3.56
C LEU A 636 21.84 29.46 -3.93
N ARG A 637 21.62 30.74 -4.29
CA ARG A 637 22.67 31.72 -4.61
C ARG A 637 23.60 32.06 -3.44
N HIS A 638 23.21 31.67 -2.22
CA HIS A 638 23.95 31.97 -0.99
C HIS A 638 24.54 30.70 -0.36
N ILE A 639 24.46 29.55 -1.04
CA ILE A 639 24.94 28.26 -0.55
C ILE A 639 26.06 27.79 -1.48
N TYR A 640 27.31 27.93 -1.03
CA TYR A 640 28.49 27.64 -1.83
C TYR A 640 28.99 26.19 -1.70
N HIS A 641 28.66 25.53 -0.59
CA HIS A 641 29.15 24.17 -0.30
C HIS A 641 28.05 23.34 0.39
N THR A 642 28.02 22.06 0.09
CA THR A 642 27.23 21.04 0.80
C THR A 642 28.14 20.16 1.65
N LEU A 643 27.57 19.46 2.64
CA LEU A 643 28.32 18.50 3.45
C LEU A 643 28.90 17.36 2.60
N ASP A 644 28.19 16.97 1.54
CA ASP A 644 28.57 15.84 0.69
C ASP A 644 29.53 16.23 -0.45
N GLY A 645 29.85 17.52 -0.60
CA GLY A 645 30.83 18.03 -1.57
C GLY A 645 30.30 18.73 -2.84
N PRO A 646 29.14 18.38 -3.44
CA PRO A 646 28.63 19.08 -4.62
C PRO A 646 28.45 20.59 -4.40
N ASP A 647 28.90 21.40 -5.37
CA ASP A 647 28.70 22.85 -5.43
C ASP A 647 27.27 23.19 -5.90
N PRO A 648 26.39 23.72 -5.03
CA PRO A 648 25.00 24.01 -5.37
C PRO A 648 24.83 25.02 -6.50
N HIS A 649 25.81 25.89 -6.75
CA HIS A 649 25.75 26.85 -7.85
C HIS A 649 25.78 26.19 -9.23
N ARG A 650 26.24 24.94 -9.33
CA ARG A 650 26.13 24.15 -10.57
C ARG A 650 24.69 23.92 -11.02
N LEU A 651 23.70 24.07 -10.14
CA LEU A 651 22.27 24.00 -10.48
C LEU A 651 21.72 25.32 -11.03
N LEU A 652 22.49 26.41 -10.94
CA LEU A 652 22.12 27.75 -11.43
C LEU A 652 22.73 28.07 -12.80
N ALA A 653 23.72 27.29 -13.22
CA ALA A 653 24.33 27.33 -14.54
C ALA A 653 23.54 26.45 -15.50
#